data_AF-A0A8C5S282-F1
#
_entry.id   AF-A0A8C5S282-F1
#
_cell.length_a   1.000
_cell.length_b   1.000
_cell.length_c   1.000
_cell.angle_alpha   90.00
_cell.angle_beta   90.00
_cell.angle_gamma   90.00
#
_symmetry.space_group_name_H-M   'P 1'
#
loop_
_entity.id
_entity.type
_entity.pdbx_description
1 polymer ?
#
loop_
_entity_poly.entity_id
_entity_poly.type
_entity_poly.pdbx_seq_one_letter_code
_entity_poly.pdbx_strand_id
1 'polypeptide(L)'
;MKTGAWSAGSAAILRAKVSTRSAPPSPRTAGSRLRATRCSRPQPPPLPPPTPSDTVLVEEPVALRREHEQLPQHLPGTPPRHDARARSLLPSPRIRTSGGGPAGAAIGRAGSRGGVSRFGAISEAAGSRAGSAMAGKGRDYAEERARVQAFLEGFRRQGPGKAFPYREQLERLAHREQVALYVELDDVAEEDPALLDAACENAKRYERLFADAVWELLPRFRRRQVAPRDALDVYLEHRLLMEGRVREEPGQPRDPQNRFPAELLRRFELYFKAPSAAKPRVIREVKADCIGKLVTVRGIVTRVSEVKPRMVVATYSCDQCGAETYQPIQSSSFMPLLMCPSRECQTNRAGGRLYLQSRGSKFVRYQELKIQEHSDQVPVGNLPRSISVSAQGENTRLVQPGDHVSVTGIFLPVRQTGFRQLLQGLLSDTYLEAHYIICMSKSEQEELGEAELTEEELQQITEEDFYDKLAGSIAPEIYGHEDVKKALLLLLVGGVDQNPRGMKIRGNINICLMGDPGVAKSQLLSYITRLAPRSQYTTGRGSSGVGLTAAVLRDPLTGELTLEGGALVLADQGVCCIDEFDKMLESDRTAIHEVMEQQTLSIAKAGILTTLNARCAILAAANPAYGRYNPKRSLEQNIQLPAALLSRFDLLWLIQDRPDRDNDLRLAQHITYVHQHSRQPPCQFQPLDMGLMRRYIATCKQKQPAVPEALADYITAAYVEMRKEARANKDTTYTSARTLLGILRLATALARLRRVDMVEKEDVNEAMRLMEMSKDSLLVDRGQPNRMQRPSELIFAAIRELVPPGGAHSVQLTEAEQHCVSKGFTPAQFQAALSEYEELNIWQVNQKKTRLTFI
;
A
#
# COMPACT_ATOMS: atom_id res chain seq x y z
N MET A 1 -55.21 -38.87 -14.63
CA MET A 1 -54.43 -37.61 -14.61
C MET A 1 -53.47 -37.70 -13.42
N LYS A 2 -52.23 -38.16 -13.67
CA LYS A 2 -50.95 -37.44 -13.49
C LYS A 2 -50.75 -36.99 -12.02
N THR A 3 -49.81 -37.50 -11.19
CA THR A 3 -48.51 -38.17 -11.36
C THR A 3 -48.10 -38.83 -10.04
N GLY A 4 -47.44 -40.00 -10.07
CA GLY A 4 -46.74 -40.56 -8.92
C GLY A 4 -46.24 -41.98 -9.20
N ALA A 5 -44.93 -42.17 -9.31
CA ALA A 5 -44.32 -43.49 -9.23
C ALA A 5 -42.86 -43.38 -8.75
N TRP A 6 -42.64 -43.94 -7.57
CA TRP A 6 -41.36 -44.35 -7.00
C TRP A 6 -40.99 -45.77 -7.47
N SER A 7 -39.68 -46.02 -7.48
CA SER A 7 -38.97 -47.26 -7.12
C SER A 7 -39.15 -48.57 -7.91
N ALA A 8 -38.01 -49.15 -8.35
CA ALA A 8 -37.40 -50.40 -7.85
C ALA A 8 -36.86 -51.36 -8.95
N GLY A 9 -35.72 -52.01 -8.63
CA GLY A 9 -35.09 -53.13 -9.36
C GLY A 9 -33.63 -52.83 -9.73
N SER A 10 -32.59 -53.58 -9.34
CA SER A 10 -32.52 -54.99 -8.95
C SER A 10 -31.29 -55.30 -8.09
N ALA A 11 -31.44 -56.36 -7.31
CA ALA A 11 -30.45 -57.01 -6.47
C ALA A 11 -29.45 -57.88 -7.25
N ALA A 12 -28.27 -58.09 -6.68
CA ALA A 12 -27.54 -59.35 -6.80
C ALA A 12 -26.72 -59.62 -5.53
N ILE A 13 -26.76 -60.88 -5.10
CA ILE A 13 -26.41 -61.47 -3.81
C ILE A 13 -25.05 -62.18 -3.93
N LEU A 14 -24.21 -62.14 -2.88
CA LEU A 14 -23.55 -63.34 -2.30
C LEU A 14 -22.70 -63.01 -1.04
N ARG A 15 -23.19 -63.50 0.11
CA ARG A 15 -22.53 -64.20 1.27
C ARG A 15 -20.99 -64.14 1.37
N ALA A 16 -20.32 -64.09 2.53
CA ALA A 16 -20.54 -64.39 3.95
C ALA A 16 -19.41 -63.65 4.74
N LYS A 17 -19.27 -63.56 6.07
CA LYS A 17 -19.65 -64.39 7.22
C LYS A 17 -19.38 -63.56 8.49
N VAL A 18 -20.20 -63.82 9.50
CA VAL A 18 -20.26 -63.25 10.86
C VAL A 18 -18.99 -63.56 11.69
N SER A 19 -18.54 -62.62 12.54
CA SER A 19 -18.30 -62.89 13.98
C SER A 19 -17.98 -61.62 14.77
N THR A 20 -18.58 -61.57 15.95
CA THR A 20 -18.62 -60.54 16.99
C THR A 20 -17.43 -60.64 17.98
N ARG A 21 -17.41 -59.65 18.90
CA ARG A 21 -16.77 -59.58 20.25
C ARG A 21 -15.45 -58.82 20.33
N SER A 22 -15.08 -58.11 21.40
CA SER A 22 -15.73 -57.34 22.48
C SER A 22 -14.61 -56.99 23.48
N ALA A 23 -14.41 -55.70 23.78
CA ALA A 23 -13.91 -55.16 25.06
C ALA A 23 -12.47 -55.51 25.59
N PRO A 24 -11.93 -54.74 26.56
CA PRO A 24 -10.51 -54.33 26.70
C PRO A 24 -9.73 -55.11 27.79
N PRO A 25 -8.45 -54.76 28.11
CA PRO A 25 -8.20 -53.89 29.30
C PRO A 25 -6.87 -53.06 29.29
N SER A 26 -6.74 -52.15 30.25
CA SER A 26 -5.48 -51.56 30.79
C SER A 26 -5.09 -52.27 32.12
N PRO A 27 -4.15 -51.86 32.99
CA PRO A 27 -2.87 -51.10 32.91
C PRO A 27 -1.69 -51.83 33.64
N ARG A 28 -0.45 -51.29 33.65
CA ARG A 28 0.46 -51.12 34.85
C ARG A 28 1.98 -50.99 34.56
N THR A 29 2.53 -49.89 35.12
CA THR A 29 3.79 -49.68 35.88
C THR A 29 5.22 -49.99 35.35
N ALA A 30 6.06 -48.96 35.58
CA ALA A 30 7.42 -48.95 36.16
C ALA A 30 8.64 -48.66 35.24
N GLY A 31 9.32 -47.55 35.54
CA GLY A 31 10.70 -47.61 36.03
C GLY A 31 11.87 -47.32 35.07
N SER A 32 12.36 -46.07 35.17
CA SER A 32 13.79 -45.69 35.27
C SER A 32 14.68 -45.49 34.01
N ARG A 33 15.21 -44.24 33.96
CA ARG A 33 16.61 -43.81 33.76
C ARG A 33 17.33 -43.98 32.40
N LEU A 34 17.79 -42.80 31.93
CA LEU A 34 19.11 -42.42 31.38
C LEU A 34 19.22 -42.05 29.87
N ARG A 35 19.55 -40.76 29.70
CA ARG A 35 20.52 -40.11 28.78
C ARG A 35 20.46 -40.35 27.26
N ALA A 36 20.35 -39.19 26.60
CA ALA A 36 21.07 -38.75 25.40
C ALA A 36 20.81 -39.52 24.09
N THR A 37 20.19 -38.84 23.11
CA THR A 37 20.86 -38.39 21.88
C THR A 37 19.87 -37.68 20.95
N ARG A 38 20.37 -36.65 20.26
CA ARG A 38 19.74 -35.98 19.12
C ARG A 38 19.32 -37.02 18.08
N CYS A 39 18.10 -36.94 17.55
CA CYS A 39 17.80 -37.44 16.21
C CYS A 39 16.76 -36.55 15.52
N SER A 40 17.25 -35.94 14.45
CA SER A 40 16.60 -35.18 13.40
C SER A 40 15.44 -35.93 12.74
N ARG A 41 14.36 -35.20 12.43
CA ARG A 41 13.31 -35.62 11.48
C ARG A 41 13.92 -35.85 10.09
N PRO A 42 13.52 -36.89 9.34
CA PRO A 42 13.98 -37.12 7.97
C PRO A 42 13.23 -36.20 7.00
N GLN A 43 13.99 -35.49 6.15
CA GLN A 43 13.47 -34.79 4.97
C GLN A 43 13.36 -35.76 3.77
N PRO A 44 12.37 -35.60 2.88
CA PRO A 44 12.28 -36.37 1.63
C PRO A 44 13.30 -35.90 0.58
N PRO A 45 13.75 -36.77 -0.34
CA PRO A 45 14.83 -36.46 -1.29
C PRO A 45 14.38 -35.53 -2.43
N PRO A 46 15.28 -34.67 -2.96
CA PRO A 46 14.98 -33.80 -4.10
C PRO A 46 15.12 -34.53 -5.45
N LEU A 47 14.23 -34.19 -6.38
CA LEU A 47 14.24 -34.63 -7.78
C LEU A 47 15.42 -33.98 -8.56
N PRO A 48 16.03 -34.69 -9.54
CA PRO A 48 17.14 -34.16 -10.32
C PRO A 48 16.68 -33.24 -11.48
N PRO A 49 17.51 -32.27 -11.90
CA PRO A 49 17.22 -31.38 -13.03
C PRO A 49 17.51 -32.05 -14.40
N PRO A 50 16.82 -31.64 -15.49
CA PRO A 50 17.08 -32.17 -16.81
C PRO A 50 18.32 -31.51 -17.45
N THR A 51 19.20 -32.34 -18.02
CA THR A 51 20.33 -31.94 -18.88
C THR A 51 19.93 -31.93 -20.37
N PRO A 52 20.54 -31.09 -21.22
CA PRO A 52 20.27 -31.03 -22.65
C PRO A 52 21.32 -31.79 -23.50
N SER A 53 20.84 -32.49 -24.54
CA SER A 53 21.57 -33.04 -25.71
C SER A 53 20.50 -33.62 -26.64
N ASP A 54 20.49 -33.58 -27.96
CA ASP A 54 21.38 -33.04 -28.98
C ASP A 54 20.55 -32.91 -30.28
N THR A 55 21.13 -32.15 -31.22
CA THR A 55 20.79 -31.86 -32.61
C THR A 55 20.25 -33.00 -33.48
N VAL A 56 19.25 -32.70 -34.33
CA VAL A 56 19.14 -33.22 -35.71
C VAL A 56 18.60 -32.13 -36.65
N LEU A 57 19.36 -31.91 -37.72
CA LEU A 57 19.13 -31.06 -38.89
C LEU A 57 17.99 -31.60 -39.77
N VAL A 58 17.12 -30.74 -40.32
CA VAL A 58 16.53 -30.91 -41.66
C VAL A 58 16.19 -29.54 -42.28
N GLU A 59 17.04 -29.16 -43.23
CA GLU A 59 16.85 -28.52 -44.55
C GLU A 59 15.64 -27.61 -44.86
N GLU A 60 15.96 -26.46 -45.48
CA GLU A 60 15.09 -25.60 -46.28
C GLU A 60 14.51 -26.32 -47.52
N PRO A 61 13.49 -25.72 -48.17
CA PRO A 61 13.81 -25.25 -49.51
C PRO A 61 13.27 -23.85 -49.86
N VAL A 62 14.10 -23.14 -50.64
CA VAL A 62 13.80 -21.95 -51.44
C VAL A 62 13.43 -22.38 -52.87
N ALA A 63 12.33 -21.84 -53.43
CA ALA A 63 12.13 -21.52 -54.87
C ALA A 63 10.75 -20.84 -55.08
N LEU A 64 10.68 -19.54 -55.41
CA LEU A 64 10.71 -18.91 -56.74
C LEU A 64 9.46 -19.11 -57.63
N ARG A 65 8.70 -18.01 -57.85
CA ARG A 65 8.18 -17.44 -59.12
C ARG A 65 7.09 -16.40 -58.79
N ARG A 66 7.33 -15.10 -58.94
CA ARG A 66 7.26 -14.23 -60.15
C ARG A 66 5.86 -14.09 -60.78
N GLU A 67 5.41 -12.83 -60.74
CA GLU A 67 4.83 -12.03 -61.84
C GLU A 67 3.34 -11.63 -61.84
N HIS A 68 3.18 -10.29 -61.94
CA HIS A 68 2.16 -9.49 -62.62
C HIS A 68 0.73 -9.29 -62.06
N GLU A 69 0.48 -8.02 -61.73
CA GLU A 69 -0.58 -7.14 -62.29
C GLU A 69 -1.80 -6.70 -61.46
N GLN A 70 -1.95 -5.36 -61.51
CA GLN A 70 -3.19 -4.55 -61.62
C GLN A 70 -3.93 -4.08 -60.36
N LEU A 71 -3.65 -2.82 -60.03
CA LEU A 71 -4.62 -1.84 -59.50
C LEU A 71 -5.85 -1.74 -60.42
N PRO A 72 -7.01 -1.37 -59.87
CA PRO A 72 -7.53 -0.04 -60.22
C PRO A 72 -8.14 0.75 -59.05
N GLN A 73 -8.19 2.06 -59.30
CA GLN A 73 -8.70 3.16 -58.50
C GLN A 73 -10.24 3.17 -58.43
N HIS A 74 -10.82 3.77 -57.38
CA HIS A 74 -11.88 4.78 -57.50
C HIS A 74 -12.15 5.50 -56.16
N LEU A 75 -12.03 6.83 -56.18
CA LEU A 75 -12.62 7.81 -55.24
C LEU A 75 -13.94 8.35 -55.83
N PRO A 76 -14.85 8.93 -55.01
CA PRO A 76 -14.97 10.40 -54.93
C PRO A 76 -15.32 10.89 -53.50
N GLY A 77 -15.25 12.15 -53.07
CA GLY A 77 -14.98 13.45 -53.68
C GLY A 77 -15.00 14.57 -52.60
N THR A 78 -14.25 15.65 -52.85
CA THR A 78 -14.32 17.01 -52.25
C THR A 78 -15.44 17.83 -52.95
N PRO A 79 -15.78 19.14 -52.69
CA PRO A 79 -15.00 20.30 -52.17
C PRO A 79 -15.90 21.34 -51.37
N PRO A 80 -15.65 22.69 -51.24
CA PRO A 80 -14.58 23.55 -51.77
C PRO A 80 -13.95 24.64 -50.86
N ARG A 81 -12.89 25.24 -51.43
CA ARG A 81 -12.17 26.47 -51.06
C ARG A 81 -12.62 27.65 -51.95
N HIS A 82 -12.40 28.89 -51.50
CA HIS A 82 -12.05 30.08 -52.32
C HIS A 82 -11.04 30.94 -51.51
N ASP A 83 -9.80 31.06 -51.98
CA ASP A 83 -9.13 32.22 -52.63
C ASP A 83 -8.75 33.38 -51.66
N ALA A 84 -7.49 33.57 -51.29
CA ALA A 84 -6.33 34.13 -52.02
C ALA A 84 -6.29 35.68 -52.08
N ARG A 85 -5.35 36.31 -51.35
CA ARG A 85 -4.33 37.25 -51.89
C ARG A 85 -3.39 37.85 -50.82
N ALA A 86 -2.15 38.04 -51.26
CA ALA A 86 -0.96 38.62 -50.64
C ALA A 86 -1.11 39.93 -49.84
N ARG A 87 -0.27 40.10 -48.79
CA ARG A 87 0.88 41.05 -48.79
C ARG A 87 1.61 41.09 -47.44
N SER A 88 2.92 41.19 -47.56
CA SER A 88 3.95 41.51 -46.58
C SER A 88 3.75 42.84 -45.85
N LEU A 89 4.15 42.92 -44.57
CA LEU A 89 5.13 43.86 -43.99
C LEU A 89 4.87 44.13 -42.49
N LEU A 90 5.97 44.15 -41.75
CA LEU A 90 6.13 44.56 -40.36
C LEU A 90 5.56 45.97 -40.08
N PRO A 91 5.36 46.31 -38.80
CA PRO A 91 5.99 47.54 -38.35
C PRO A 91 6.66 47.43 -36.97
N SER A 92 7.90 47.95 -36.92
CA SER A 92 8.55 48.55 -35.75
C SER A 92 7.80 49.79 -35.24
N PRO A 93 8.12 50.28 -34.03
CA PRO A 93 8.53 51.68 -33.97
C PRO A 93 9.71 51.96 -33.02
N ARG A 94 10.58 52.90 -33.44
CA ARG A 94 11.52 53.65 -32.60
C ARG A 94 11.33 55.16 -32.87
N ILE A 95 11.12 55.89 -31.76
CA ILE A 95 11.77 57.17 -31.37
C ILE A 95 11.30 58.52 -31.97
N ARG A 96 11.31 59.52 -31.05
CA ARG A 96 11.49 61.02 -31.12
C ARG A 96 10.18 61.85 -31.09
N THR A 97 10.04 62.92 -30.28
CA THR A 97 10.98 63.99 -29.86
C THR A 97 10.53 64.75 -28.58
N SER A 98 11.51 65.39 -27.89
CA SER A 98 11.52 66.72 -27.21
C SER A 98 10.47 67.07 -26.13
N GLY A 99 10.80 67.68 -24.99
CA GLY A 99 12.04 68.30 -24.49
C GLY A 99 11.81 68.98 -23.12
N GLY A 100 12.90 69.48 -22.51
CA GLY A 100 12.88 70.41 -21.36
C GLY A 100 13.40 69.86 -20.03
N GLY A 101 14.68 70.08 -19.72
CA GLY A 101 15.15 70.22 -18.32
C GLY A 101 15.05 71.70 -17.89
N PRO A 102 15.79 72.19 -16.87
CA PRO A 102 16.57 71.51 -15.80
C PRO A 102 16.26 72.09 -14.39
N ALA A 103 16.88 71.56 -13.31
CA ALA A 103 17.46 72.32 -12.18
C ALA A 103 17.71 71.45 -10.92
N GLY A 104 18.99 71.37 -10.51
CA GLY A 104 19.47 71.99 -9.27
C GLY A 104 18.98 71.52 -7.88
N ALA A 105 19.97 70.98 -7.14
CA ALA A 105 20.31 71.37 -5.76
C ALA A 105 19.63 70.68 -4.55
N ALA A 106 20.52 70.04 -3.77
CA ALA A 106 20.82 70.37 -2.37
C ALA A 106 20.04 69.74 -1.20
N ILE A 107 20.84 69.06 -0.35
CA ILE A 107 21.02 69.28 1.11
C ILE A 107 19.81 69.08 2.03
N GLY A 108 20.02 68.32 3.11
CA GLY A 108 19.38 68.67 4.39
C GLY A 108 19.11 67.54 5.36
N ARG A 109 20.03 67.37 6.32
CA ARG A 109 19.81 66.70 7.61
C ARG A 109 18.53 67.19 8.30
N ALA A 110 17.88 66.31 9.07
CA ALA A 110 17.81 66.37 10.54
C ALA A 110 16.55 65.70 11.10
N GLY A 111 16.76 64.73 11.99
CA GLY A 111 16.38 64.90 13.40
C GLY A 111 14.93 64.65 13.83
N SER A 112 14.79 63.60 14.65
CA SER A 112 13.99 63.59 15.91
C SER A 112 12.47 63.48 15.74
N ARG A 113 11.68 62.88 16.64
CA ARG A 113 11.87 62.15 17.92
C ARG A 113 10.48 61.61 18.30
N GLY A 114 10.46 60.55 19.14
CA GLY A 114 9.30 60.05 19.89
C GLY A 114 9.09 58.56 19.61
N GLY A 115 9.53 57.59 20.43
CA GLY A 115 9.50 57.52 21.90
C GLY A 115 8.11 57.00 22.34
N VAL A 116 7.91 55.98 23.16
CA VAL A 116 8.72 55.38 24.23
C VAL A 116 8.11 54.02 24.66
N SER A 117 8.96 53.11 25.19
CA SER A 117 8.72 52.06 26.22
C SER A 117 8.01 50.75 25.87
N ARG A 118 8.35 49.56 26.42
CA ARG A 118 9.35 49.13 27.43
C ARG A 118 9.41 47.58 27.48
N PHE A 119 10.44 47.07 28.18
CA PHE A 119 10.72 45.70 28.65
C PHE A 119 11.41 44.79 27.63
N GLY A 120 12.51 44.10 27.93
CA GLY A 120 13.28 43.92 29.18
C GLY A 120 14.30 42.82 28.88
N ALA A 121 15.56 43.05 29.21
CA ALA A 121 16.66 42.12 29.01
C ALA A 121 16.59 40.95 30.02
N ILE A 122 17.00 39.75 29.60
CA ILE A 122 17.89 38.83 30.34
C ILE A 122 18.70 38.05 29.28
N SER A 123 20.01 38.08 29.47
CA SER A 123 21.07 37.35 28.78
C SER A 123 21.15 35.88 29.23
N GLU A 124 21.52 34.95 28.33
CA GLU A 124 22.55 33.92 28.62
C GLU A 124 22.97 33.08 27.39
N ALA A 125 24.28 32.83 27.33
CA ALA A 125 24.99 31.72 26.66
C ALA A 125 25.03 31.62 25.12
N ALA A 126 25.76 32.55 24.48
CA ALA A 126 26.41 32.27 23.19
C ALA A 126 27.83 31.72 23.44
N GLY A 127 27.95 30.39 23.49
CA GLY A 127 29.22 29.68 23.49
C GLY A 127 29.86 29.72 22.10
N SER A 128 31.09 30.21 22.07
CA SER A 128 31.98 30.28 20.92
C SER A 128 32.17 28.92 20.22
N ARG A 129 31.76 28.82 18.96
CA ARG A 129 32.38 27.89 18.01
C ARG A 129 33.14 28.70 16.98
N ALA A 130 34.45 28.70 17.15
CA ALA A 130 35.41 29.22 16.19
C ALA A 130 35.23 28.52 14.85
N GLY A 131 34.54 29.19 13.92
CA GLY A 131 34.51 28.82 12.51
C GLY A 131 35.88 29.12 11.91
N SER A 132 36.72 28.09 11.81
CA SER A 132 37.96 28.19 11.04
C SER A 132 37.61 28.23 9.56
N ALA A 133 37.74 29.43 9.00
CA ALA A 133 37.87 29.63 7.57
C ALA A 133 39.22 29.05 7.11
N MET A 134 39.25 27.76 6.74
CA MET A 134 40.32 27.17 5.93
C MET A 134 39.78 26.88 4.53
N ALA A 135 39.63 27.93 3.74
CA ALA A 135 39.57 27.82 2.29
C ALA A 135 41.01 27.86 1.73
N GLY A 136 41.40 26.82 0.97
CA GLY A 136 42.53 26.91 0.05
C GLY A 136 43.86 26.27 0.49
N LYS A 137 43.87 25.00 0.91
CA LYS A 137 45.01 24.11 0.61
C LYS A 137 44.51 23.05 -0.37
N GLY A 138 45.20 22.91 -1.51
CA GLY A 138 44.96 21.79 -2.42
C GLY A 138 45.14 20.50 -1.63
N ARG A 139 44.05 19.78 -1.40
CA ARG A 139 44.08 18.53 -0.62
C ARG A 139 44.81 17.47 -1.44
N ASP A 140 45.74 16.76 -0.80
CA ASP A 140 46.44 15.65 -1.43
C ASP A 140 45.61 14.38 -1.32
N TYR A 141 45.09 13.93 -2.46
CA TYR A 141 44.23 12.75 -2.54
C TYR A 141 44.99 11.44 -2.28
N ALA A 142 46.32 11.43 -2.38
CA ALA A 142 47.12 10.26 -2.04
C ALA A 142 47.13 10.02 -0.53
N GLU A 143 47.28 11.08 0.26
CA GLU A 143 47.19 11.00 1.72
C GLU A 143 45.78 10.61 2.18
N GLU A 144 44.75 11.20 1.57
CA GLU A 144 43.35 10.85 1.91
C GLU A 144 43.04 9.39 1.58
N ARG A 145 43.59 8.85 0.48
CA ARG A 145 43.46 7.43 0.16
C ARG A 145 44.08 6.54 1.25
N ALA A 146 45.24 6.91 1.79
CA ALA A 146 45.87 6.19 2.89
C ALA A 146 45.03 6.27 4.18
N ARG A 147 44.41 7.43 4.45
CA ARG A 147 43.47 7.59 5.58
C ARG A 147 42.24 6.70 5.44
N VAL A 148 41.66 6.62 4.24
CA VAL A 148 40.53 5.72 3.96
C VAL A 148 40.93 4.25 4.16
N GLN A 149 42.14 3.85 3.76
CA GLN A 149 42.63 2.48 4.01
C GLN A 149 42.77 2.20 5.51
N ALA A 150 43.33 3.14 6.27
CA ALA A 150 43.46 3.02 7.72
C ALA A 150 42.09 2.92 8.40
N PHE A 151 41.10 3.71 7.96
CA PHE A 151 39.72 3.63 8.44
C PHE A 151 39.11 2.24 8.20
N LEU A 152 39.20 1.72 6.98
CA LEU A 152 38.63 0.41 6.63
C LEU A 152 39.26 -0.76 7.39
N GLU A 153 40.55 -0.68 7.73
CA GLU A 153 41.25 -1.71 8.50
C GLU A 153 41.06 -1.54 10.03
N GLY A 154 40.93 -0.30 10.51
CA GLY A 154 41.02 0.06 11.94
C GLY A 154 39.69 0.16 12.69
N PHE A 155 38.56 0.39 12.00
CA PHE A 155 37.30 0.78 12.64
C PHE A 155 36.71 -0.28 13.60
N ARG A 156 36.31 0.17 14.80
CA ARG A 156 35.71 -0.69 15.85
C ARG A 156 34.39 -0.10 16.34
N ARG A 157 33.30 -0.86 16.15
CA ARG A 157 32.00 -0.50 16.74
C ARG A 157 31.97 -0.89 18.23
N GLN A 158 31.54 0.02 19.09
CA GLN A 158 31.37 -0.24 20.52
C GLN A 158 30.10 -1.08 20.77
N GLY A 159 30.25 -2.40 20.82
CA GLY A 159 29.18 -3.35 21.17
C GLY A 159 29.71 -4.54 21.98
N PRO A 160 28.85 -5.47 22.44
CA PRO A 160 29.22 -6.60 23.32
C PRO A 160 30.08 -7.70 22.64
N GLY A 161 30.76 -7.37 21.54
CA GLY A 161 31.80 -8.17 20.90
C GLY A 161 32.72 -7.25 20.09
N LYS A 162 34.04 -7.49 20.13
CA LYS A 162 35.03 -6.80 19.29
C LYS A 162 34.88 -7.25 17.83
N ALA A 163 33.80 -6.84 17.17
CA ALA A 163 33.56 -7.11 15.75
C ALA A 163 34.08 -5.92 14.91
N PHE A 164 34.85 -6.22 13.87
CA PHE A 164 35.28 -5.24 12.86
C PHE A 164 34.28 -5.35 11.67
N PRO A 165 33.23 -4.51 11.61
CA PRO A 165 32.13 -4.70 10.66
C PRO A 165 32.62 -4.60 9.21
N TYR A 166 33.45 -3.59 8.91
CA TYR A 166 34.01 -3.39 7.57
C TYR A 166 34.98 -4.50 7.17
N ARG A 167 35.75 -5.05 8.10
CA ARG A 167 36.64 -6.18 7.79
C ARG A 167 35.86 -7.44 7.43
N GLU A 168 34.79 -7.72 8.15
CA GLU A 168 33.91 -8.85 7.85
C GLU A 168 33.21 -8.65 6.50
N GLN A 169 32.73 -7.44 6.21
CA GLN A 169 32.17 -7.09 4.91
C GLN A 169 33.21 -7.22 3.77
N LEU A 170 34.45 -6.76 3.98
CA LEU A 170 35.54 -6.93 3.01
C LEU A 170 35.89 -8.40 2.78
N GLU A 171 35.81 -9.24 3.81
CA GLU A 171 35.97 -10.69 3.67
C GLU A 171 34.83 -11.31 2.84
N ARG A 172 33.57 -10.91 3.09
CA ARG A 172 32.40 -11.33 2.29
C ARG A 172 32.49 -10.86 0.84
N LEU A 173 32.97 -9.64 0.60
CA LEU A 173 33.25 -9.10 -0.74
C LEU A 173 34.37 -9.90 -1.43
N ALA A 174 35.46 -10.20 -0.72
CA ALA A 174 36.58 -10.99 -1.25
C ALA A 174 36.15 -12.42 -1.60
N HIS A 175 35.22 -12.99 -0.84
CA HIS A 175 34.60 -14.28 -1.12
C HIS A 175 33.49 -14.26 -2.17
N ARG A 176 33.14 -13.08 -2.72
CA ARG A 176 32.05 -12.86 -3.70
C ARG A 176 30.66 -13.29 -3.18
N GLU A 177 30.42 -13.16 -1.89
CA GLU A 177 29.10 -13.38 -1.28
C GLU A 177 28.25 -12.10 -1.29
N GLN A 178 28.93 -10.95 -1.20
CA GLN A 178 28.32 -9.62 -1.20
C GLN A 178 28.79 -8.82 -2.42
N VAL A 179 27.93 -7.96 -2.96
CA VAL A 179 28.20 -7.11 -4.12
C VAL A 179 28.21 -5.64 -3.72
N ALA A 180 27.16 -5.14 -3.05
CA ALA A 180 27.14 -3.79 -2.52
C ALA A 180 27.83 -3.67 -1.15
N LEU A 181 28.71 -2.67 -1.02
CA LEU A 181 29.26 -2.22 0.26
C LEU A 181 28.62 -0.88 0.64
N TYR A 182 27.85 -0.90 1.73
CA TYR A 182 27.30 0.31 2.32
C TYR A 182 28.26 0.84 3.38
N VAL A 183 28.89 1.99 3.10
CA VAL A 183 29.74 2.70 4.05
C VAL A 183 28.87 3.69 4.82
N GLU A 184 28.78 3.51 6.13
CA GLU A 184 28.04 4.41 7.01
C GLU A 184 28.89 5.64 7.30
N LEU A 185 28.41 6.82 6.90
CA LEU A 185 29.14 8.05 7.14
C LEU A 185 29.16 8.44 8.63
N ASP A 186 28.27 7.90 9.46
CA ASP A 186 28.33 8.05 10.92
C ASP A 186 29.60 7.41 11.49
N ASP A 187 29.95 6.21 11.03
CA ASP A 187 31.19 5.53 11.44
C ASP A 187 32.43 6.34 11.02
N VAL A 188 32.38 6.98 9.84
CA VAL A 188 33.45 7.89 9.37
C VAL A 188 33.54 9.14 10.24
N ALA A 189 32.41 9.66 10.72
CA ALA A 189 32.36 10.85 11.57
C ALA A 189 32.98 10.61 12.95
N GLU A 190 32.90 9.39 13.48
CA GLU A 190 33.49 9.03 14.78
C GLU A 190 35.02 9.03 14.76
N GLU A 191 35.62 8.54 13.67
CA GLU A 191 37.08 8.49 13.52
C GLU A 191 37.66 9.81 12.97
N ASP A 192 37.09 10.32 11.87
CA ASP A 192 37.64 11.46 11.11
C ASP A 192 36.53 12.41 10.58
N PRO A 193 36.16 13.47 11.34
CA PRO A 193 35.13 14.42 10.91
C PRO A 193 35.55 15.26 9.68
N ALA A 194 36.85 15.47 9.46
CA ALA A 194 37.33 16.20 8.30
C ALA A 194 37.12 15.41 6.99
N LEU A 195 37.22 14.08 7.05
CA LEU A 195 36.97 13.20 5.91
C LEU A 195 35.49 13.17 5.55
N LEU A 196 34.61 13.18 6.57
CA LEU A 196 33.16 13.29 6.41
C LEU A 196 32.77 14.56 5.63
N ASP A 197 33.23 15.73 6.06
CA ASP A 197 32.88 17.01 5.44
C ASP A 197 33.33 17.03 3.98
N ALA A 198 34.52 16.49 3.71
CA ALA A 198 35.06 16.40 2.37
C ALA A 198 34.27 15.42 1.48
N ALA A 199 33.90 14.26 2.02
CA ALA A 199 33.05 13.28 1.35
C ALA A 199 31.65 13.85 1.05
N CYS A 200 31.10 14.67 1.94
CA CYS A 200 29.82 15.33 1.71
C CYS A 200 29.90 16.45 0.67
N GLU A 201 31.04 17.15 0.57
CA GLU A 201 31.25 18.25 -0.40
C GLU A 201 31.49 17.73 -1.83
N ASN A 202 32.28 16.67 -1.99
CA ASN A 202 32.64 16.09 -3.29
C ASN A 202 32.47 14.57 -3.33
N ALA A 203 31.24 14.10 -3.12
CA ALA A 203 30.92 12.69 -2.95
C ALA A 203 31.37 11.81 -4.12
N LYS A 204 31.29 12.29 -5.37
CA LYS A 204 31.63 11.47 -6.56
C LYS A 204 33.12 11.12 -6.63
N ARG A 205 33.98 12.03 -6.16
CA ARG A 205 35.43 11.76 -6.14
C ARG A 205 35.79 10.83 -5.00
N TYR A 206 35.20 11.02 -3.82
CA TYR A 206 35.41 10.10 -2.69
C TYR A 206 34.86 8.70 -2.96
N GLU A 207 33.73 8.56 -3.66
CA GLU A 207 33.23 7.26 -4.13
C GLU A 207 34.30 6.49 -4.93
N ARG A 208 34.96 7.17 -5.87
CA ARG A 208 36.07 6.58 -6.65
C ARG A 208 37.28 6.25 -5.77
N LEU A 209 37.68 7.15 -4.86
CA LEU A 209 38.82 6.92 -3.96
C LEU A 209 38.59 5.74 -3.02
N PHE A 210 37.39 5.63 -2.45
CA PHE A 210 37.00 4.49 -1.62
C PHE A 210 36.97 3.20 -2.44
N ALA A 211 36.42 3.22 -3.66
CA ALA A 211 36.45 2.06 -4.54
C ALA A 211 37.89 1.64 -4.91
N ASP A 212 38.78 2.60 -5.15
CA ASP A 212 40.19 2.36 -5.41
C ASP A 212 40.93 1.80 -4.18
N ALA A 213 40.58 2.28 -2.99
CA ALA A 213 41.15 1.80 -1.72
C ALA A 213 40.70 0.36 -1.42
N VAL A 214 39.39 0.08 -1.53
CA VAL A 214 38.84 -1.27 -1.35
C VAL A 214 39.45 -2.24 -2.35
N TRP A 215 39.61 -1.85 -3.62
CA TRP A 215 40.23 -2.69 -4.65
C TRP A 215 41.65 -3.15 -4.29
N GLU A 216 42.47 -2.29 -3.69
CA GLU A 216 43.82 -2.64 -3.23
C GLU A 216 43.83 -3.52 -1.97
N LEU A 217 42.80 -3.39 -1.13
CA LEU A 217 42.66 -4.16 0.11
C LEU A 217 42.15 -5.59 -0.14
N LEU A 218 41.26 -5.78 -1.13
CA LEU A 218 40.61 -7.08 -1.40
C LEU A 218 41.58 -8.28 -1.49
N PRO A 219 42.74 -8.20 -2.17
CA PRO A 219 43.69 -9.32 -2.21
C PRO A 219 44.21 -9.76 -0.84
N ARG A 220 44.34 -8.83 0.13
CA ARG A 220 44.85 -9.14 1.49
C ARG A 220 43.87 -9.96 2.33
N PHE A 221 42.57 -9.84 2.05
CA PHE A 221 41.51 -10.47 2.82
C PHE A 221 40.98 -11.77 2.21
N ARG A 222 41.50 -12.19 1.05
CA ARG A 222 41.10 -13.44 0.38
C ARG A 222 41.66 -14.66 1.14
N ARG A 223 40.88 -15.23 2.05
CA ARG A 223 41.27 -16.43 2.82
C ARG A 223 41.03 -17.75 2.09
N ARG A 224 40.09 -17.78 1.13
CA ARG A 224 39.73 -18.98 0.35
C ARG A 224 39.84 -18.72 -1.15
N GLN A 225 40.18 -19.76 -1.91
CA GLN A 225 40.02 -19.72 -3.36
C GLN A 225 38.53 -19.73 -3.69
N VAL A 226 38.09 -18.72 -4.44
CA VAL A 226 36.69 -18.52 -4.81
C VAL A 226 36.47 -19.15 -6.17
N ALA A 227 35.53 -20.09 -6.26
CA ALA A 227 35.10 -20.64 -7.54
C ALA A 227 34.34 -19.57 -8.34
N PRO A 228 34.49 -19.54 -9.68
CA PRO A 228 33.72 -18.63 -10.52
C PRO A 228 32.22 -18.94 -10.36
N ARG A 229 31.43 -17.94 -9.96
CA ARG A 229 29.96 -18.08 -9.81
C ARG A 229 29.22 -17.63 -11.07
N ASP A 230 29.76 -16.64 -11.76
CA ASP A 230 29.13 -16.01 -12.91
C ASP A 230 29.85 -16.36 -14.22
N ALA A 231 29.21 -16.11 -15.36
CA ALA A 231 29.79 -16.24 -16.69
C ALA A 231 30.92 -15.20 -16.90
N LEU A 232 30.73 -13.96 -16.44
CA LEU A 232 31.69 -12.86 -16.61
C LEU A 232 33.04 -13.14 -15.93
N ASP A 233 33.09 -13.41 -14.63
CA ASP A 233 33.49 -14.74 -14.15
C ASP A 233 34.58 -15.48 -14.91
N VAL A 234 34.11 -16.61 -15.43
CA VAL A 234 34.84 -17.57 -16.23
C VAL A 234 35.50 -16.89 -17.42
N TYR A 235 34.83 -15.93 -18.07
CA TYR A 235 35.43 -15.19 -19.20
C TYR A 235 36.65 -14.37 -18.79
N LEU A 236 36.59 -13.65 -17.68
CA LEU A 236 37.71 -12.86 -17.17
C LEU A 236 38.86 -13.75 -16.71
N GLU A 237 38.56 -14.87 -16.04
CA GLU A 237 39.59 -15.84 -15.64
C GLU A 237 40.25 -16.51 -16.85
N HIS A 238 39.46 -16.93 -17.85
CA HIS A 238 39.98 -17.47 -19.11
C HIS A 238 40.86 -16.45 -19.84
N ARG A 239 40.46 -15.17 -19.86
CA ARG A 239 41.25 -14.08 -20.44
C ARG A 239 42.55 -13.81 -19.69
N LEU A 240 42.51 -13.75 -18.36
CA LEU A 240 43.70 -13.59 -17.52
C LEU A 240 44.68 -14.75 -17.69
N LEU A 241 44.17 -15.98 -17.86
CA LEU A 241 44.98 -17.17 -18.12
C LEU A 241 45.60 -17.16 -19.53
N MET A 242 44.80 -16.81 -20.55
CA MET A 242 45.29 -16.67 -21.93
C MET A 242 46.34 -15.56 -22.04
N GLU A 243 46.09 -14.41 -21.41
CA GLU A 243 47.06 -13.30 -21.36
C GLU A 243 48.33 -13.70 -20.60
N GLY A 244 48.20 -14.47 -19.51
CA GLY A 244 49.33 -15.00 -18.76
C GLY A 244 50.22 -15.94 -19.58
N ARG A 245 49.65 -16.71 -20.52
CA ARG A 245 50.39 -17.61 -21.43
C ARG A 245 51.09 -16.88 -22.58
N VAL A 246 50.52 -15.78 -23.06
CA VAL A 246 51.15 -14.94 -24.10
C VAL A 246 52.38 -14.18 -23.56
N ARG A 247 52.58 -14.17 -22.24
CA ARG A 247 53.58 -13.36 -21.51
C ARG A 247 54.97 -14.00 -21.36
N GLU A 248 55.39 -14.90 -22.25
CA GLU A 248 56.68 -15.61 -22.10
C GLU A 248 57.94 -14.74 -22.31
N GLU A 249 57.84 -13.48 -22.77
CA GLU A 249 58.99 -12.56 -22.81
C GLU A 249 58.97 -11.48 -21.71
N PRO A 250 59.91 -11.51 -20.74
CA PRO A 250 59.99 -10.54 -19.66
C PRO A 250 60.73 -9.27 -20.13
N GLY A 251 60.01 -8.25 -20.60
CA GLY A 251 60.65 -6.94 -20.83
C GLY A 251 59.89 -5.87 -21.62
N GLN A 252 58.84 -6.20 -22.39
CA GLN A 252 58.13 -5.16 -23.14
C GLN A 252 57.12 -4.40 -22.26
N PRO A 253 57.21 -3.06 -22.16
CA PRO A 253 56.16 -2.27 -21.55
C PRO A 253 54.89 -2.41 -22.40
N ARG A 254 53.79 -2.82 -21.77
CA ARG A 254 52.46 -2.78 -22.37
C ARG A 254 52.22 -1.41 -22.99
N ASP A 255 51.51 -1.36 -24.11
CA ASP A 255 50.79 -0.14 -24.46
C ASP A 255 49.80 0.18 -23.32
N PRO A 256 49.84 1.37 -22.71
CA PRO A 256 48.98 1.73 -21.59
C PRO A 256 47.48 1.62 -21.95
N GLN A 257 47.15 1.59 -23.25
CA GLN A 257 45.80 1.54 -23.80
C GLN A 257 45.14 0.15 -23.76
N ASN A 258 45.92 -0.94 -23.76
CA ASN A 258 45.40 -2.32 -23.74
C ASN A 258 45.42 -2.94 -22.33
N ARG A 259 45.67 -2.14 -21.29
CA ARG A 259 45.59 -2.62 -19.91
C ARG A 259 44.13 -2.75 -19.50
N PHE A 260 43.76 -3.88 -18.90
CA PHE A 260 42.43 -4.05 -18.29
C PHE A 260 42.13 -2.88 -17.35
N PRO A 261 41.06 -2.11 -17.61
CA PRO A 261 40.66 -1.05 -16.69
C PRO A 261 40.19 -1.70 -15.39
N ALA A 262 40.55 -1.11 -14.25
CA ALA A 262 40.12 -1.61 -12.93
C ALA A 262 38.59 -1.69 -12.82
N GLU A 263 37.86 -0.83 -13.52
CA GLU A 263 36.39 -0.82 -13.60
C GLU A 263 35.79 -2.12 -14.17
N LEU A 264 36.51 -2.81 -15.06
CA LEU A 264 36.09 -4.11 -15.61
C LEU A 264 36.22 -5.22 -14.57
N LEU A 265 37.29 -5.18 -13.77
CA LEU A 265 37.58 -6.19 -12.75
C LEU A 265 36.84 -5.93 -11.43
N ARG A 266 36.41 -4.69 -11.16
CA ARG A 266 35.59 -4.34 -10.00
C ARG A 266 34.24 -5.02 -10.09
N ARG A 267 33.95 -5.91 -9.16
CA ARG A 267 32.63 -6.57 -9.06
C ARG A 267 31.78 -6.09 -7.89
N PHE A 268 32.38 -5.30 -7.01
CA PHE A 268 31.64 -4.68 -5.94
C PHE A 268 31.24 -3.26 -6.34
N GLU A 269 30.17 -2.81 -5.75
CA GLU A 269 29.66 -1.44 -5.83
C GLU A 269 29.76 -0.84 -4.43
N LEU A 270 30.04 0.47 -4.35
CA LEU A 270 30.19 1.16 -3.08
C LEU A 270 29.16 2.26 -2.99
N TYR A 271 28.41 2.25 -1.91
CA TYR A 271 27.37 3.23 -1.63
C TYR A 271 27.64 3.91 -0.29
N PHE A 272 27.33 5.20 -0.24
CA PHE A 272 27.35 5.95 1.01
C PHE A 272 25.96 5.98 1.63
N LYS A 273 25.88 5.61 2.90
CA LYS A 273 24.71 5.89 3.73
C LYS A 273 24.95 7.24 4.40
N ALA A 274 24.00 8.16 4.22
CA ALA A 274 24.09 9.49 4.80
C ALA A 274 24.24 9.42 6.33
N PRO A 275 24.93 10.41 6.94
CA PRO A 275 25.05 10.47 8.37
C PRO A 275 23.69 10.78 9.01
N SER A 276 23.43 10.22 10.19
CA SER A 276 22.20 10.44 10.97
C SER A 276 22.01 11.92 11.34
N ALA A 277 23.09 12.69 11.41
CA ALA A 277 23.05 14.14 11.61
C ALA A 277 22.48 14.90 10.39
N ALA A 278 22.51 14.32 9.18
CA ALA A 278 22.00 14.97 7.99
C ALA A 278 20.48 14.95 7.96
N LYS A 279 19.88 16.12 8.25
CA LYS A 279 18.44 16.30 8.12
C LYS A 279 18.01 16.11 6.66
N PRO A 280 16.94 15.33 6.42
CA PRO A 280 16.36 15.16 5.10
C PRO A 280 15.85 16.50 4.58
N ARG A 281 16.26 16.86 3.37
CA ARG A 281 15.83 18.09 2.69
C ARG A 281 14.62 17.83 1.80
N VAL A 282 13.84 18.88 1.60
CA VAL A 282 12.75 18.87 0.61
C VAL A 282 13.35 19.09 -0.79
N ILE A 283 12.77 18.50 -1.84
CA ILE A 283 13.24 18.67 -3.24
C ILE A 283 13.39 20.16 -3.59
N ARG A 284 12.50 21.03 -3.11
CA ARG A 284 12.53 22.48 -3.30
C ARG A 284 13.78 23.17 -2.76
N GLU A 285 14.33 22.66 -1.65
CA GLU A 285 15.48 23.25 -0.97
C GLU A 285 16.80 22.89 -1.67
N VAL A 286 16.78 21.92 -2.59
CA VAL A 286 17.93 21.55 -3.41
C VAL A 286 18.18 22.64 -4.46
N LYS A 287 19.11 23.54 -4.14
CA LYS A 287 19.56 24.65 -4.99
C LYS A 287 20.92 24.34 -5.63
N ALA A 288 21.42 25.28 -6.44
CA ALA A 288 22.71 25.19 -7.11
C ALA A 288 23.89 24.92 -6.15
N ASP A 289 23.82 25.40 -4.91
CA ASP A 289 24.87 25.21 -3.89
C ASP A 289 25.07 23.74 -3.48
N CYS A 290 24.13 22.87 -3.86
CA CYS A 290 24.13 21.44 -3.53
C CYS A 290 24.66 20.55 -4.67
N ILE A 291 25.12 21.15 -5.78
CA ILE A 291 25.69 20.38 -6.89
C ILE A 291 26.97 19.67 -6.43
N GLY A 292 27.04 18.36 -6.66
CA GLY A 292 28.17 17.50 -6.28
C GLY A 292 28.18 17.06 -4.81
N LYS A 293 27.25 17.57 -3.99
CA LYS A 293 27.12 17.20 -2.58
C LYS A 293 26.24 15.96 -2.40
N LEU A 294 26.51 15.22 -1.33
CA LEU A 294 25.62 14.15 -0.89
C LEU A 294 24.40 14.76 -0.20
N VAL A 295 23.21 14.57 -0.77
CA VAL A 295 21.95 15.09 -0.24
C VAL A 295 20.97 13.97 0.05
N THR A 296 20.23 14.12 1.13
CA THR A 296 19.11 13.26 1.48
C THR A 296 17.82 13.98 1.13
N VAL A 297 17.01 13.38 0.28
CA VAL A 297 15.77 13.97 -0.22
C VAL A 297 14.61 13.04 0.08
N ARG A 298 13.54 13.59 0.64
CA ARG A 298 12.29 12.86 0.86
C ARG A 298 11.26 13.21 -0.19
N GLY A 299 10.52 12.20 -0.65
CA GLY A 299 9.42 12.40 -1.58
C GLY A 299 8.65 11.12 -1.89
N ILE A 300 7.62 11.26 -2.72
CA ILE A 300 6.76 10.15 -3.17
C ILE A 300 7.22 9.72 -4.55
N VAL A 301 7.36 8.42 -4.77
CA VAL A 301 7.72 7.92 -6.11
C VAL A 301 6.48 7.91 -6.98
N THR A 302 6.53 8.64 -8.09
CA THR A 302 5.42 8.71 -9.06
C THR A 302 5.57 7.65 -10.13
N ARG A 303 6.78 7.51 -10.66
CA ARG A 303 7.05 6.61 -11.79
C ARG A 303 8.34 5.85 -11.57
N VAL A 304 8.27 4.57 -11.90
CA VAL A 304 9.37 3.63 -11.84
C VAL A 304 9.49 2.98 -13.21
N SER A 305 10.65 3.09 -13.84
CA SER A 305 10.93 2.35 -15.07
C SER A 305 11.33 0.92 -14.77
N GLU A 306 11.23 0.03 -15.76
CA GLU A 306 11.77 -1.32 -15.65
C GLU A 306 13.31 -1.31 -15.65
N VAL A 307 13.91 -2.37 -15.10
CA VAL A 307 15.37 -2.48 -15.01
C VAL A 307 15.97 -2.71 -16.38
N LYS A 308 16.86 -1.82 -16.79
CA LYS A 308 17.59 -1.86 -18.06
C LYS A 308 19.08 -2.13 -17.80
N PRO A 309 19.78 -2.86 -18.68
CA PRO A 309 21.23 -3.00 -18.58
C PRO A 309 21.92 -1.74 -19.10
N ARG A 310 22.68 -1.04 -18.26
CA ARG A 310 23.56 0.07 -18.65
C ARG A 310 24.99 -0.44 -18.80
N MET A 311 25.60 -0.17 -19.95
CA MET A 311 26.98 -0.57 -20.22
C MET A 311 27.96 0.38 -19.51
N VAL A 312 28.93 -0.18 -18.78
CA VAL A 312 30.00 0.58 -18.09
C VAL A 312 31.32 0.47 -18.85
N VAL A 313 31.67 -0.74 -19.31
CA VAL A 313 32.88 -0.98 -20.11
C VAL A 313 32.48 -1.74 -21.36
N ALA A 314 32.72 -1.13 -22.52
CA ALA A 314 32.60 -1.78 -23.82
C ALA A 314 33.93 -2.46 -24.18
N THR A 315 33.86 -3.70 -24.64
CA THR A 315 35.02 -4.45 -25.13
C THR A 315 34.89 -4.69 -26.61
N TYR A 316 35.90 -4.29 -27.38
CA TYR A 316 35.94 -4.49 -28.81
C TYR A 316 37.03 -5.48 -29.19
N SER A 317 36.72 -6.43 -30.07
CA SER A 317 37.69 -7.35 -30.66
C SER A 317 38.00 -6.93 -32.09
N CYS A 318 39.28 -6.91 -32.45
CA CYS A 318 39.72 -6.69 -33.83
C CYS A 318 39.79 -8.01 -34.60
N ASP A 319 39.25 -8.06 -35.83
CA ASP A 319 39.27 -9.28 -36.65
C ASP A 319 40.66 -9.70 -37.11
N GLN A 320 41.57 -8.74 -37.34
CA GLN A 320 42.87 -9.02 -37.94
C GLN A 320 43.97 -9.27 -36.91
N CYS A 321 44.07 -8.44 -35.86
CA CYS A 321 45.09 -8.60 -34.83
C CYS A 321 44.60 -9.38 -33.60
N GLY A 322 43.30 -9.69 -33.51
CA GLY A 322 42.73 -10.37 -32.34
C GLY A 322 42.80 -9.56 -31.04
N ALA A 323 43.33 -8.33 -31.07
CA ALA A 323 43.48 -7.50 -29.88
C ALA A 323 42.12 -7.05 -29.36
N GLU A 324 41.92 -7.21 -28.05
CA GLU A 324 40.79 -6.65 -27.33
C GLU A 324 41.11 -5.22 -26.88
N THR A 325 40.17 -4.30 -27.09
CA THR A 325 40.28 -2.90 -26.65
C THR A 325 39.11 -2.54 -25.75
N TYR A 326 39.39 -1.81 -24.68
CA TYR A 326 38.43 -1.50 -23.63
C TYR A 326 38.10 0.00 -23.65
N GLN A 327 36.82 0.35 -23.74
CA GLN A 327 36.34 1.72 -23.65
C GLN A 327 35.42 1.86 -22.43
N PRO A 328 35.84 2.59 -21.38
CA PRO A 328 34.94 2.94 -20.27
C PRO A 328 33.95 4.01 -20.71
N ILE A 329 32.70 3.85 -20.32
CA ILE A 329 31.57 4.72 -20.72
C ILE A 329 31.02 5.39 -19.46
N GLN A 330 31.11 6.72 -19.42
CA GLN A 330 30.58 7.53 -18.31
C GLN A 330 29.28 8.26 -18.71
N SER A 331 29.16 8.65 -19.98
CA SER A 331 28.00 9.36 -20.53
C SER A 331 26.88 8.41 -20.96
N SER A 332 25.67 8.97 -21.12
CA SER A 332 24.50 8.25 -21.65
C SER A 332 24.64 7.92 -23.15
N SER A 333 25.29 8.81 -23.89
CA SER A 333 25.67 8.61 -25.30
C SER A 333 27.17 8.41 -25.42
N PHE A 334 27.60 7.46 -26.25
CA PHE A 334 29.00 7.29 -26.61
C PHE A 334 29.11 6.85 -28.07
N MET A 335 30.24 7.16 -28.69
CA MET A 335 30.56 6.70 -30.04
C MET A 335 31.42 5.44 -29.95
N PRO A 336 31.05 4.34 -30.63
CA PRO A 336 31.86 3.14 -30.64
C PRO A 336 33.17 3.37 -31.42
N LEU A 337 34.24 2.71 -30.98
CA LEU A 337 35.50 2.69 -31.71
C LEU A 337 35.37 1.76 -32.92
N LEU A 338 35.59 2.31 -34.12
CA LEU A 338 35.54 1.54 -35.38
C LEU A 338 36.92 1.07 -35.84
N MET A 339 37.96 1.85 -35.53
CA MET A 339 39.33 1.56 -35.93
C MET A 339 40.14 1.04 -34.75
N CYS A 340 40.93 0.00 -34.98
CA CYS A 340 41.79 -0.56 -33.96
C CYS A 340 42.93 0.40 -33.58
N PRO A 341 43.08 0.80 -32.30
CA PRO A 341 44.22 1.59 -31.83
C PRO A 341 45.50 0.78 -31.63
N SER A 342 45.49 -0.55 -31.84
CA SER A 342 46.69 -1.38 -31.62
C SER A 342 47.83 -0.99 -32.55
N ARG A 343 49.06 -0.96 -32.01
CA ARG A 343 50.26 -0.66 -32.79
C ARG A 343 50.45 -1.63 -33.95
N GLU A 344 50.14 -2.92 -33.76
CA GLU A 344 50.23 -3.92 -34.82
C GLU A 344 49.35 -3.58 -36.03
N CYS A 345 48.09 -3.19 -35.81
CA CYS A 345 47.19 -2.77 -36.90
C CYS A 345 47.59 -1.43 -37.52
N GLN A 346 48.11 -0.49 -36.73
CA GLN A 346 48.56 0.82 -37.23
C GLN A 346 49.83 0.69 -38.08
N THR A 347 50.81 -0.07 -37.61
CA THR A 347 52.08 -0.29 -38.29
C THR A 347 51.89 -1.10 -39.57
N ASN A 348 51.05 -2.14 -39.54
CA ASN A 348 50.78 -2.97 -40.72
C ASN A 348 49.80 -2.33 -41.71
N ARG A 349 49.22 -1.16 -41.39
CA ARG A 349 48.15 -0.47 -42.17
C ARG A 349 46.98 -1.38 -42.57
N ALA A 350 46.81 -2.51 -41.88
CA ALA A 350 45.83 -3.53 -42.23
C ALA A 350 44.39 -3.07 -41.91
N GLY A 351 44.24 -2.03 -41.06
CA GLY A 351 42.98 -1.31 -40.89
C GLY A 351 41.85 -2.20 -40.39
N GLY A 352 42.13 -3.08 -39.42
CA GLY A 352 41.15 -4.00 -38.86
C GLY A 352 39.95 -3.28 -38.24
N ARG A 353 38.75 -3.77 -38.56
CA ARG A 353 37.49 -3.30 -37.97
C ARG A 353 37.34 -3.90 -36.58
N LEU A 354 36.85 -3.06 -35.67
CA LEU A 354 36.52 -3.45 -34.30
C LEU A 354 35.04 -3.84 -34.20
N TYR A 355 34.77 -5.00 -33.60
CA TYR A 355 33.41 -5.43 -33.28
C TYR A 355 33.18 -5.40 -31.78
N LEU A 356 32.05 -4.85 -31.36
CA LEU A 356 31.66 -4.84 -29.96
C LEU A 356 31.28 -6.25 -29.53
N GLN A 357 31.95 -6.77 -28.51
CA GLN A 357 31.64 -8.07 -27.93
C GLN A 357 30.86 -7.89 -26.63
N SER A 358 29.57 -8.24 -26.65
CA SER A 358 28.69 -8.14 -25.47
C SER A 358 29.12 -9.04 -24.31
N ARG A 359 29.68 -10.23 -24.60
CA ARG A 359 30.14 -11.18 -23.58
C ARG A 359 31.33 -10.67 -22.76
N GLY A 360 32.16 -9.83 -23.38
CA GLY A 360 33.32 -9.24 -22.72
C GLY A 360 33.01 -7.93 -22.01
N SER A 361 31.91 -7.27 -22.39
CA SER A 361 31.49 -5.99 -21.82
C SER A 361 30.80 -6.15 -20.48
N LYS A 362 30.94 -5.13 -19.63
CA LYS A 362 30.31 -5.08 -18.32
C LYS A 362 29.03 -4.26 -18.38
N PHE A 363 27.94 -4.88 -17.94
CA PHE A 363 26.64 -4.24 -17.76
C PHE A 363 26.31 -4.13 -16.27
N VAL A 364 25.68 -3.02 -15.91
CA VAL A 364 25.14 -2.76 -14.57
C VAL A 364 23.65 -2.54 -14.69
N ARG A 365 22.88 -3.00 -13.69
CA ARG A 365 21.44 -2.75 -13.63
C ARG A 365 21.19 -1.25 -13.49
N TYR A 366 20.31 -0.70 -14.30
CA TYR A 366 19.97 0.72 -14.30
C TYR A 366 18.46 0.88 -14.27
N GLN A 367 17.99 1.79 -13.44
CA GLN A 367 16.59 2.09 -13.29
C GLN A 367 16.41 3.58 -13.06
N GLU A 368 15.45 4.18 -13.75
CA GLU A 368 15.04 5.56 -13.55
C GLU A 368 13.77 5.62 -12.71
N LEU A 369 13.80 6.49 -11.71
CA LEU A 369 12.72 6.78 -10.78
C LEU A 369 12.39 8.28 -10.89
N LYS A 370 11.11 8.63 -10.80
CA LYS A 370 10.68 10.03 -10.66
C LYS A 370 10.06 10.22 -9.29
N ILE A 371 10.64 11.14 -8.53
CA ILE A 371 10.20 11.45 -7.17
C ILE A 371 9.55 12.83 -7.17
N GLN A 372 8.42 12.94 -6.48
CA GLN A 372 7.65 14.17 -6.30
C GLN A 372 7.70 14.62 -4.84
N GLU A 373 7.59 15.94 -4.63
CA GLU A 373 7.46 16.53 -3.30
C GLU A 373 6.25 15.97 -2.55
N HIS A 374 6.40 15.81 -1.24
CA HIS A 374 5.27 15.50 -0.37
C HIS A 374 4.29 16.67 -0.34
N SER A 375 2.99 16.39 -0.53
CA SER A 375 1.95 17.42 -0.59
C SER A 375 1.94 18.35 0.64
N ASP A 376 2.18 17.80 1.84
CA ASP A 376 2.18 18.58 3.10
C ASP A 376 3.26 19.66 3.17
N GLN A 377 4.35 19.49 2.41
CA GLN A 377 5.49 20.41 2.41
C GLN A 377 5.39 21.47 1.31
N VAL A 378 4.34 21.41 0.47
CA VAL A 378 4.14 22.34 -0.64
C VAL A 378 3.50 23.62 -0.11
N PRO A 379 4.11 24.80 -0.31
CA PRO A 379 3.48 26.07 0.05
C PRO A 379 2.18 26.28 -0.72
N VAL A 380 1.17 26.86 -0.06
CA VAL A 380 -0.14 27.14 -0.66
C VAL A 380 0.00 27.89 -2.01
N GLY A 381 -0.68 27.37 -3.04
CA GLY A 381 -0.67 27.96 -4.39
C GLY A 381 0.49 27.55 -5.30
N ASN A 382 1.49 26.81 -4.82
CA ASN A 382 2.55 26.28 -5.67
C ASN A 382 2.27 24.86 -6.14
N LEU A 383 2.73 24.52 -7.36
CA LEU A 383 2.71 23.15 -7.84
C LEU A 383 3.87 22.34 -7.22
N PRO A 384 3.66 21.06 -6.90
CA PRO A 384 4.71 20.15 -6.44
C PRO A 384 5.75 19.93 -7.55
N ARG A 385 7.03 19.97 -7.19
CA ARG A 385 8.12 19.71 -8.13
C ARG A 385 8.49 18.22 -8.15
N SER A 386 8.99 17.77 -9.30
CA SER A 386 9.51 16.41 -9.49
C SER A 386 10.99 16.44 -9.83
N ILE A 387 11.75 15.49 -9.30
CA ILE A 387 13.16 15.25 -9.63
C ILE A 387 13.34 13.84 -10.18
N SER A 388 14.23 13.71 -11.17
CA SER A 388 14.62 12.40 -11.72
C SER A 388 15.74 11.80 -10.88
N VAL A 389 15.59 10.54 -10.52
CA VAL A 389 16.57 9.78 -9.72
C VAL A 389 17.03 8.57 -10.52
N SER A 390 18.34 8.44 -10.70
CA SER A 390 18.93 7.25 -11.31
C SER A 390 19.39 6.28 -10.22
N ALA A 391 18.75 5.11 -10.15
CA ALA A 391 19.19 4.00 -9.34
C ALA A 391 20.05 3.06 -10.19
N GLN A 392 21.24 2.74 -9.70
CA GLN A 392 22.18 1.81 -10.33
C GLN A 392 22.42 0.61 -9.42
N GLY A 393 22.73 -0.54 -10.02
CA GLY A 393 23.25 -1.69 -9.31
C GLY A 393 22.23 -2.40 -8.43
N GLU A 394 22.59 -2.64 -7.17
CA GLU A 394 21.76 -3.37 -6.20
C GLU A 394 20.54 -2.58 -5.73
N ASN A 395 20.58 -1.25 -5.81
CA ASN A 395 19.46 -0.37 -5.43
C ASN A 395 18.27 -0.41 -6.39
N THR A 396 18.29 -1.29 -7.39
CA THR A 396 17.20 -1.48 -8.35
C THR A 396 16.08 -2.35 -7.78
N ARG A 397 14.82 -2.05 -8.14
CA ARG A 397 13.60 -2.76 -7.71
C ARG A 397 13.23 -2.67 -6.22
N LEU A 398 13.88 -1.79 -5.44
CA LEU A 398 13.53 -1.57 -4.02
C LEU A 398 12.21 -0.79 -3.85
N VAL A 399 11.89 0.08 -4.81
CA VAL A 399 10.80 1.04 -4.70
C VAL A 399 9.66 0.71 -5.66
N GLN A 400 8.43 0.90 -5.18
CA GLN A 400 7.22 0.85 -6.01
C GLN A 400 6.63 2.27 -6.20
N PRO A 401 5.87 2.51 -7.29
CA PRO A 401 5.14 3.76 -7.44
C PRO A 401 4.12 3.91 -6.29
N GLY A 402 4.02 5.12 -5.75
CA GLY A 402 3.18 5.47 -4.59
C GLY A 402 3.91 5.40 -3.25
N ASP A 403 5.10 4.79 -3.17
CA ASP A 403 5.83 4.67 -1.92
C ASP A 403 6.44 6.02 -1.49
N HIS A 404 6.39 6.30 -0.18
CA HIS A 404 7.15 7.41 0.41
C HIS A 404 8.58 6.95 0.65
N VAL A 405 9.53 7.60 0.00
CA VAL A 405 10.94 7.24 0.03
C VAL A 405 11.82 8.40 0.50
N SER A 406 12.88 8.04 1.21
CA SER A 406 14.02 8.88 1.53
C SER A 406 15.20 8.39 0.71
N VAL A 407 15.59 9.16 -0.30
CA VAL A 407 16.71 8.84 -1.18
C VAL A 407 17.92 9.67 -0.78
N THR A 408 19.01 8.98 -0.49
CA THR A 408 20.34 9.57 -0.35
C THR A 408 21.05 9.46 -1.67
N GLY A 409 21.56 10.57 -2.18
CA GLY A 409 22.26 10.57 -3.45
C GLY A 409 23.05 11.83 -3.72
N ILE A 410 23.80 11.79 -4.82
CA ILE A 410 24.60 12.91 -5.29
C ILE A 410 23.79 13.68 -6.32
N PHE A 411 23.65 15.00 -6.12
CA PHE A 411 22.93 15.85 -7.06
C PHE A 411 23.85 16.31 -8.20
N LEU A 412 23.55 15.89 -9.43
CA LEU A 412 24.40 16.13 -10.59
C LEU A 412 23.60 16.69 -11.79
N PRO A 413 24.20 17.57 -12.60
CA PRO A 413 23.64 17.97 -13.89
C PRO A 413 23.90 16.90 -14.97
N VAL A 414 22.90 16.63 -15.80
CA VAL A 414 23.07 15.86 -17.03
C VAL A 414 23.69 16.75 -18.10
N ARG A 415 24.72 16.26 -18.77
CA ARG A 415 25.24 16.87 -19.99
C ARG A 415 24.48 16.30 -21.19
N GLN A 416 23.59 17.09 -21.77
CA GLN A 416 22.99 16.74 -23.06
C GLN A 416 23.97 17.06 -24.19
N THR A 417 24.19 16.11 -25.09
CA THR A 417 25.06 16.27 -26.27
C THR A 417 24.20 16.44 -27.54
N GLY A 418 24.65 17.26 -28.49
CA GLY A 418 24.06 17.38 -29.83
C GLY A 418 23.08 18.55 -29.99
N PHE A 419 22.09 18.41 -30.89
CA PHE A 419 21.17 19.50 -31.27
C PHE A 419 20.35 20.07 -30.10
N ARG A 420 20.03 19.23 -29.10
CA ARG A 420 19.37 19.70 -27.86
C ARG A 420 20.22 20.66 -27.03
N GLN A 421 21.55 20.53 -27.07
CA GLN A 421 22.47 21.45 -26.40
C GLN A 421 22.44 22.85 -27.05
N LEU A 422 22.22 22.92 -28.37
CA LEU A 422 22.12 24.19 -29.10
C LEU A 422 20.81 24.94 -28.76
N LEU A 423 19.71 24.21 -28.58
CA LEU A 423 18.39 24.77 -28.26
C LEU A 423 18.25 25.21 -26.79
N GLN A 424 18.83 24.44 -25.86
CA GLN A 424 18.71 24.70 -24.42
C GLN A 424 19.86 25.56 -23.85
N GLY A 425 20.93 25.81 -24.60
CA GLY A 425 22.04 26.65 -24.14
C GLY A 425 22.73 26.08 -22.90
N LEU A 426 22.86 26.90 -21.84
CA LEU A 426 23.48 26.52 -20.55
C LEU A 426 22.49 25.90 -19.54
N LEU A 427 21.20 25.79 -19.89
CA LEU A 427 20.21 25.13 -19.04
C LEU A 427 20.51 23.63 -19.00
N SER A 428 20.88 23.12 -17.83
CA SER A 428 21.15 21.71 -17.61
C SER A 428 20.01 21.08 -16.81
N ASP A 429 19.49 19.96 -17.33
CA ASP A 429 18.60 19.11 -16.57
C ASP A 429 19.39 18.47 -15.42
N THR A 430 18.79 18.36 -14.25
CA THR A 430 19.43 17.78 -13.07
C THR A 430 18.83 16.43 -12.73
N TYR A 431 19.66 15.57 -12.14
CA TYR A 431 19.24 14.27 -11.64
C TYR A 431 19.97 13.94 -10.34
N LEU A 432 19.38 13.04 -9.57
CA LEU A 432 19.97 12.52 -8.35
C LEU A 432 20.49 11.11 -8.60
N GLU A 433 21.79 10.88 -8.37
CA GLU A 433 22.36 9.54 -8.39
C GLU A 433 22.16 8.87 -7.03
N ALA A 434 21.29 7.87 -6.96
CA ALA A 434 20.90 7.25 -5.70
C ALA A 434 21.95 6.25 -5.19
N HIS A 435 22.45 6.51 -3.97
CA HIS A 435 23.37 5.62 -3.26
C HIS A 435 22.63 4.76 -2.24
N TYR A 436 21.63 5.32 -1.57
CA TYR A 436 20.86 4.58 -0.58
C TYR A 436 19.40 5.01 -0.63
N ILE A 437 18.50 4.03 -0.72
CA ILE A 437 17.06 4.29 -0.80
C ILE A 437 16.40 3.60 0.38
N ILE A 438 15.79 4.40 1.26
CA ILE A 438 14.95 3.90 2.35
C ILE A 438 13.51 4.18 1.98
N CYS A 439 12.68 3.14 1.95
CA CYS A 439 11.23 3.33 1.83
C CYS A 439 10.68 3.56 3.24
N MET A 440 10.23 4.77 3.57
CA MET A 440 9.69 5.08 4.92
C MET A 440 8.40 4.31 5.19
N SER A 441 7.56 4.16 4.15
CA SER A 441 6.35 3.34 4.22
C SER A 441 6.66 1.86 4.47
N LYS A 442 7.80 1.36 3.97
CA LYS A 442 8.22 -0.03 4.18
C LYS A 442 9.08 -0.23 5.41
N SER A 443 9.83 0.77 5.89
CA SER A 443 10.56 0.65 7.16
C SER A 443 9.60 0.60 8.34
N GLU A 444 8.48 1.34 8.28
CA GLU A 444 7.36 1.10 9.19
C GLU A 444 6.80 -0.32 9.01
N GLN A 445 6.75 -0.86 7.77
CA GLN A 445 6.29 -2.23 7.48
C GLN A 445 7.29 -3.35 7.83
N GLU A 446 8.58 -3.07 7.84
CA GLU A 446 9.66 -3.97 8.26
C GLU A 446 9.76 -3.95 9.77
N GLU A 447 9.56 -2.80 10.43
CA GLU A 447 9.23 -2.73 11.86
C GLU A 447 7.93 -3.50 12.18
N LEU A 448 6.91 -3.45 11.31
CA LEU A 448 5.69 -4.28 11.42
C LEU A 448 5.95 -5.77 11.12
N GLY A 449 7.02 -6.12 10.41
CA GLY A 449 7.34 -7.48 9.97
C GLY A 449 8.31 -8.22 10.90
N GLU A 450 9.20 -7.49 11.58
CA GLU A 450 10.14 -8.01 12.58
C GLU A 450 9.61 -7.92 14.02
N ALA A 451 8.60 -7.08 14.30
CA ALA A 451 7.97 -7.03 15.61
C ALA A 451 6.87 -8.09 15.74
N GLU A 452 7.25 -9.32 16.13
CA GLU A 452 6.35 -10.10 16.98
C GLU A 452 5.89 -9.17 18.12
N LEU A 453 4.58 -8.95 18.25
CA LEU A 453 4.01 -8.15 19.35
C LEU A 453 4.64 -8.63 20.65
N THR A 454 5.17 -7.70 21.44
CA THR A 454 5.69 -8.05 22.77
C THR A 454 4.56 -8.69 23.59
N GLU A 455 4.87 -9.70 24.40
CA GLU A 455 3.85 -10.38 25.23
C GLU A 455 3.11 -9.39 26.14
N GLU A 456 3.77 -8.29 26.52
CA GLU A 456 3.21 -7.18 27.29
C GLU A 456 2.15 -6.38 26.50
N GLU A 457 2.41 -6.04 25.22
CA GLU A 457 1.44 -5.40 24.34
C GLU A 457 0.23 -6.31 24.08
N LEU A 458 0.46 -7.63 23.99
CA LEU A 458 -0.61 -8.59 23.83
C LEU A 458 -1.49 -8.67 25.08
N GLN A 459 -0.89 -8.65 26.28
CA GLN A 459 -1.61 -8.66 27.55
C GLN A 459 -2.52 -7.45 27.72
N GLN A 460 -2.02 -6.25 27.42
CA GLN A 460 -2.81 -5.00 27.42
C GLN A 460 -4.03 -5.09 26.48
N ILE A 461 -3.87 -5.83 25.38
CA ILE A 461 -4.91 -6.01 24.37
C ILE A 461 -5.92 -7.09 24.80
N THR A 462 -5.50 -8.16 25.48
CA THR A 462 -6.35 -9.30 25.86
C THR A 462 -7.22 -9.09 27.10
N GLU A 463 -7.11 -7.94 27.78
CA GLU A 463 -8.04 -7.61 28.88
C GLU A 463 -9.50 -7.60 28.40
N GLU A 464 -10.45 -7.89 29.32
CA GLU A 464 -11.88 -8.05 29.00
C GLU A 464 -12.45 -6.84 28.21
N ASP A 465 -13.36 -7.13 27.28
CA ASP A 465 -14.00 -6.24 26.29
C ASP A 465 -13.08 -5.63 25.19
N PHE A 466 -12.14 -6.43 24.69
CA PHE A 466 -11.22 -6.04 23.59
C PHE A 466 -11.91 -5.50 22.32
N TYR A 467 -13.00 -6.13 21.87
CA TYR A 467 -13.68 -5.73 20.63
C TYR A 467 -14.22 -4.30 20.71
N ASP A 468 -14.79 -3.94 21.86
CA ASP A 468 -15.34 -2.61 22.11
C ASP A 468 -14.24 -1.58 22.35
N LYS A 469 -13.15 -1.97 23.02
CA LYS A 469 -11.95 -1.11 23.18
C LYS A 469 -11.34 -0.73 21.83
N LEU A 470 -11.20 -1.67 20.91
CA LEU A 470 -10.71 -1.36 19.55
C LEU A 470 -11.70 -0.50 18.78
N ALA A 471 -12.99 -0.85 18.80
CA ALA A 471 -14.00 -0.08 18.09
C ALA A 471 -14.08 1.36 18.60
N GLY A 472 -14.00 1.56 19.91
CA GLY A 472 -13.98 2.87 20.54
C GLY A 472 -12.68 3.66 20.29
N SER A 473 -11.57 2.97 20.03
CA SER A 473 -10.29 3.60 19.64
C SER A 473 -10.27 4.08 18.18
N ILE A 474 -11.19 3.62 17.33
CA ILE A 474 -11.33 4.13 15.95
C ILE A 474 -12.03 5.48 15.98
N ALA A 475 -11.37 6.49 15.39
CA ALA A 475 -11.86 7.87 15.27
C ALA A 475 -12.52 8.37 16.57
N PRO A 476 -11.77 8.47 17.67
CA PRO A 476 -12.35 8.81 18.96
C PRO A 476 -12.74 10.30 19.05
N GLU A 477 -12.31 11.12 18.10
CA GLU A 477 -12.75 12.51 17.90
C GLU A 477 -14.25 12.61 17.57
N ILE A 478 -14.84 11.54 17.03
CA ILE A 478 -16.25 11.47 16.65
C ILE A 478 -17.02 10.70 17.72
N TYR A 479 -17.98 11.37 18.35
CA TYR A 479 -18.90 10.78 19.32
C TYR A 479 -19.96 9.91 18.62
N GLY A 480 -20.30 8.78 19.24
CA GLY A 480 -21.33 7.87 18.77
C GLY A 480 -20.89 6.91 17.66
N HIS A 481 -21.87 6.38 16.94
CA HIS A 481 -21.71 5.42 15.83
C HIS A 481 -20.85 4.19 16.15
N GLU A 482 -21.06 3.58 17.33
CA GLU A 482 -20.29 2.41 17.78
C GLU A 482 -20.40 1.22 16.81
N ASP A 483 -21.61 0.91 16.33
CA ASP A 483 -21.82 -0.19 15.38
C ASP A 483 -21.16 0.08 14.02
N VAL A 484 -21.09 1.34 13.58
CA VAL A 484 -20.38 1.70 12.34
C VAL A 484 -18.88 1.50 12.54
N LYS A 485 -18.32 1.95 13.67
CA LYS A 485 -16.89 1.76 13.99
C LYS A 485 -16.52 0.27 14.08
N LYS A 486 -17.39 -0.55 14.68
CA LYS A 486 -17.29 -2.02 14.69
C LYS A 486 -17.23 -2.62 13.28
N ALA A 487 -18.12 -2.19 12.39
CA ALA A 487 -18.11 -2.63 10.99
C ALA A 487 -16.83 -2.19 10.25
N LEU A 488 -16.35 -0.96 10.49
CA LEU A 488 -15.12 -0.44 9.90
C LEU A 488 -13.87 -1.19 10.42
N LEU A 489 -13.88 -1.67 11.65
CA LEU A 489 -12.84 -2.55 12.17
C LEU A 489 -12.81 -3.89 11.41
N LEU A 490 -13.98 -4.49 11.16
CA LEU A 490 -14.07 -5.73 10.38
C LEU A 490 -13.59 -5.55 8.93
N LEU A 491 -13.87 -4.39 8.33
CA LEU A 491 -13.32 -4.02 7.03
C LEU A 491 -11.79 -4.00 7.03
N LEU A 492 -11.17 -3.42 8.05
CA LEU A 492 -9.71 -3.31 8.14
C LEU A 492 -9.04 -4.67 8.27
N VAL A 493 -9.64 -5.62 8.99
CA VAL A 493 -9.12 -6.99 9.17
C VAL A 493 -9.40 -7.84 7.93
N GLY A 494 -10.61 -7.77 7.39
CA GLY A 494 -11.06 -8.57 6.25
C GLY A 494 -11.29 -10.05 6.60
N GLY A 495 -12.12 -10.72 5.81
CA GLY A 495 -12.40 -12.15 5.92
C GLY A 495 -11.41 -13.01 5.14
N VAL A 496 -11.58 -14.33 5.22
CA VAL A 496 -10.65 -15.30 4.60
C VAL A 496 -10.94 -15.45 3.11
N ASP A 497 -9.89 -15.33 2.28
CA ASP A 497 -9.95 -15.68 0.86
C ASP A 497 -9.92 -17.22 0.72
N GLN A 498 -10.90 -17.80 0.01
CA GLN A 498 -10.96 -19.25 -0.20
C GLN A 498 -10.90 -19.58 -1.69
N ASN A 499 -10.17 -20.65 -2.03
CA ASN A 499 -10.10 -21.17 -3.40
C ASN A 499 -10.59 -22.63 -3.50
N PRO A 500 -11.86 -22.95 -3.16
CA PRO A 500 -12.37 -24.30 -3.31
C PRO A 500 -12.52 -24.64 -4.80
N ARG A 501 -11.78 -25.64 -5.28
CA ARG A 501 -11.92 -26.24 -6.63
C ARG A 501 -11.79 -25.25 -7.80
N GLY A 502 -10.93 -24.24 -7.67
CA GLY A 502 -10.63 -23.29 -8.74
C GLY A 502 -11.61 -22.10 -8.85
N MET A 503 -12.67 -22.07 -8.04
CA MET A 503 -13.48 -20.86 -7.86
C MET A 503 -12.85 -20.03 -6.74
N LYS A 504 -12.42 -18.81 -7.05
CA LYS A 504 -11.91 -17.87 -6.05
C LYS A 504 -13.07 -17.15 -5.39
N ILE A 505 -13.21 -17.28 -4.08
CA ILE A 505 -14.17 -16.54 -3.27
C ILE A 505 -13.41 -15.43 -2.56
N ARG A 506 -13.80 -14.18 -2.84
CA ARG A 506 -13.24 -13.00 -2.16
C ARG A 506 -13.52 -13.07 -0.65
N GLY A 507 -12.53 -12.69 0.16
CA GLY A 507 -12.62 -12.49 1.61
C GLY A 507 -12.75 -11.02 2.01
N ASN A 508 -12.52 -10.08 1.09
CA ASN A 508 -12.68 -8.64 1.34
C ASN A 508 -14.15 -8.29 1.60
N ILE A 509 -14.36 -7.43 2.60
CA ILE A 509 -15.68 -6.89 2.96
C ILE A 509 -15.83 -5.53 2.27
N ASN A 510 -16.98 -5.28 1.66
CA ASN A 510 -17.27 -3.96 1.08
C ASN A 510 -18.40 -3.29 1.87
N ILE A 511 -18.17 -2.03 2.28
CA ILE A 511 -19.11 -1.27 3.11
C ILE A 511 -19.50 0.02 2.37
N CYS A 512 -20.80 0.34 2.42
CA CYS A 512 -21.31 1.63 1.96
C CYS A 512 -21.95 2.40 3.13
N LEU A 513 -21.47 3.63 3.36
CA LEU A 513 -22.02 4.59 4.32
C LEU A 513 -22.95 5.56 3.59
N MET A 514 -24.24 5.41 3.81
CA MET A 514 -25.29 6.30 3.34
C MET A 514 -25.78 7.18 4.47
N GLY A 515 -26.30 8.36 4.18
CA GLY A 515 -26.83 9.24 5.22
C GLY A 515 -26.86 10.72 4.86
N ASP A 516 -27.34 11.52 5.79
CA ASP A 516 -27.49 12.96 5.61
C ASP A 516 -26.12 13.68 5.68
N PRO A 517 -25.98 14.90 5.10
CA PRO A 517 -24.81 15.73 5.31
C PRO A 517 -24.74 16.15 6.79
N GLY A 518 -23.54 16.08 7.38
CA GLY A 518 -23.31 16.47 8.79
C GLY A 518 -22.90 15.32 9.69
N VAL A 519 -23.08 14.06 9.29
CA VAL A 519 -22.76 12.87 10.11
C VAL A 519 -21.28 12.44 10.04
N ALA A 520 -20.37 13.37 9.74
CA ALA A 520 -18.91 13.15 9.72
C ALA A 520 -18.37 11.98 8.85
N LYS A 521 -19.11 11.51 7.83
CA LYS A 521 -18.69 10.35 7.00
C LYS A 521 -17.31 10.51 6.34
N SER A 522 -17.05 11.66 5.72
CA SER A 522 -15.77 11.93 5.06
C SER A 522 -14.60 11.93 6.06
N GLN A 523 -14.86 12.27 7.33
CA GLN A 523 -13.85 12.17 8.40
C GLN A 523 -13.55 10.71 8.76
N LEU A 524 -14.58 9.84 8.82
CA LEU A 524 -14.36 8.40 9.00
C LEU A 524 -13.53 7.80 7.86
N LEU A 525 -13.82 8.17 6.60
CA LEU A 525 -13.03 7.74 5.43
C LEU A 525 -11.56 8.19 5.53
N SER A 526 -11.35 9.47 5.87
CA SER A 526 -10.01 10.04 6.04
C SER A 526 -9.23 9.34 7.16
N TYR A 527 -9.89 9.07 8.29
CA TYR A 527 -9.28 8.36 9.41
C TYR A 527 -8.84 6.94 9.03
N ILE A 528 -9.70 6.18 8.33
CA ILE A 528 -9.37 4.83 7.85
C ILE A 528 -8.23 4.84 6.85
N THR A 529 -8.20 5.84 5.97
CA THR A 529 -7.11 6.01 5.01
C THR A 529 -5.77 6.15 5.74
N ARG A 530 -5.72 6.90 6.85
CA ARG A 530 -4.49 7.04 7.68
C ARG A 530 -4.15 5.77 8.47
N LEU A 531 -5.16 5.02 8.93
CA LEU A 531 -4.95 3.83 9.74
C LEU A 531 -4.44 2.64 8.91
N ALA A 532 -5.03 2.42 7.72
CA ALA A 532 -4.67 1.32 6.83
C ALA A 532 -3.27 1.52 6.19
N PRO A 533 -2.44 0.46 6.12
CA PRO A 533 -1.06 0.55 5.62
C PRO A 533 -0.97 0.83 4.11
N ARG A 534 -1.98 0.37 3.36
CA ARG A 534 -2.16 0.66 1.93
C ARG A 534 -3.57 1.14 1.75
N SER A 535 -3.72 2.40 1.37
CA SER A 535 -5.02 3.01 1.18
C SER A 535 -4.95 4.08 0.10
N GLN A 536 -6.08 4.32 -0.54
CA GLN A 536 -6.21 5.41 -1.49
C GLN A 536 -7.53 6.10 -1.24
N TYR A 537 -7.47 7.42 -1.09
CA TYR A 537 -8.65 8.27 -1.01
C TYR A 537 -8.97 8.84 -2.39
N THR A 538 -10.23 8.72 -2.80
CA THR A 538 -10.75 9.28 -4.05
C THR A 538 -12.13 9.86 -3.83
N THR A 539 -12.47 10.86 -4.64
CA THR A 539 -13.83 11.39 -4.76
C THR A 539 -14.41 10.94 -6.09
N GLY A 540 -15.70 10.61 -6.10
CA GLY A 540 -16.42 10.14 -7.27
C GLY A 540 -16.46 11.13 -8.45
N ARG A 541 -16.28 12.44 -8.19
CA ARG A 541 -16.12 13.45 -9.26
C ARG A 541 -14.67 13.77 -9.59
N GLY A 542 -13.78 13.68 -8.61
CA GLY A 542 -12.36 14.05 -8.81
C GLY A 542 -11.53 12.95 -9.48
N SER A 543 -12.06 11.72 -9.59
CA SER A 543 -11.41 10.61 -10.29
C SER A 543 -12.23 10.19 -11.50
N SER A 544 -11.63 10.23 -12.68
CA SER A 544 -12.21 9.62 -13.89
C SER A 544 -11.94 8.12 -13.91
N GLY A 545 -12.66 7.37 -14.73
CA GLY A 545 -12.44 5.93 -14.90
C GLY A 545 -10.99 5.53 -15.21
N VAL A 546 -10.22 6.40 -15.90
CA VAL A 546 -8.77 6.18 -16.13
C VAL A 546 -7.97 6.34 -14.85
N GLY A 547 -8.30 7.32 -14.02
CA GLY A 547 -7.67 7.53 -12.70
C GLY A 547 -8.04 6.46 -11.67
N LEU A 548 -9.19 5.80 -11.81
CA LEU A 548 -9.57 4.65 -10.98
C LEU A 548 -8.93 3.34 -11.44
N THR A 549 -8.85 3.11 -12.76
CA THR A 549 -8.40 1.83 -13.33
C THR A 549 -6.89 1.80 -13.62
N ALA A 550 -6.48 2.12 -14.85
CA ALA A 550 -5.09 2.37 -15.21
C ALA A 550 -5.03 3.27 -16.46
N ALA A 551 -3.96 4.04 -16.55
CA ALA A 551 -3.63 4.87 -17.70
C ALA A 551 -2.52 4.21 -18.53
N VAL A 552 -2.60 4.34 -19.85
CA VAL A 552 -1.48 4.00 -20.74
C VAL A 552 -0.73 5.28 -21.03
N LEU A 553 0.57 5.32 -20.70
CA LEU A 553 1.44 6.46 -20.93
C LEU A 553 2.58 6.08 -21.87
N ARG A 554 3.07 7.04 -22.64
CA ARG A 554 4.29 6.88 -23.43
C ARG A 554 5.47 7.36 -22.60
N ASP A 555 6.45 6.49 -22.38
CA ASP A 555 7.72 6.88 -21.76
C ASP A 555 8.50 7.80 -22.72
N PRO A 556 8.86 9.04 -22.32
CA PRO A 556 9.48 10.01 -23.22
C PRO A 556 10.87 9.61 -23.74
N LEU A 557 11.58 8.68 -23.08
CA LEU A 557 12.92 8.26 -23.50
C LEU A 557 12.89 7.06 -24.45
N THR A 558 12.07 6.05 -24.14
CA THR A 558 11.99 4.81 -24.93
C THR A 558 10.90 4.86 -26.00
N GLY A 559 9.87 5.68 -25.82
CA GLY A 559 8.67 5.64 -26.63
C GLY A 559 7.78 4.43 -26.36
N GLU A 560 8.13 3.58 -25.39
CA GLU A 560 7.34 2.42 -25.01
C GLU A 560 6.05 2.85 -24.29
N LEU A 561 4.97 2.11 -24.52
CA LEU A 561 3.70 2.29 -23.85
C LEU A 561 3.76 1.56 -22.50
N THR A 562 3.78 2.31 -21.40
CA THR A 562 3.76 1.77 -20.04
C THR A 562 2.38 1.95 -19.42
N LEU A 563 2.00 1.02 -18.54
CA LEU A 563 0.76 1.09 -17.76
C LEU A 563 1.05 1.75 -16.41
N GLU A 564 0.34 2.83 -16.10
CA GLU A 564 0.32 3.46 -14.78
C GLU A 564 -0.99 3.06 -14.08
N GLY A 565 -0.87 2.35 -12.95
CA GLY A 565 -2.04 1.90 -12.17
C GLY A 565 -2.81 3.08 -11.59
N GLY A 566 -4.13 3.01 -11.67
CA GLY A 566 -5.04 3.96 -11.02
C GLY A 566 -5.26 3.64 -9.55
N ALA A 567 -6.13 4.39 -8.91
CA ALA A 567 -6.41 4.33 -7.48
C ALA A 567 -6.74 2.91 -6.96
N LEU A 568 -7.52 2.12 -7.71
CA LEU A 568 -7.92 0.77 -7.31
C LEU A 568 -6.75 -0.23 -7.40
N VAL A 569 -5.85 -0.04 -8.38
CA VAL A 569 -4.67 -0.89 -8.57
C VAL A 569 -3.61 -0.59 -7.52
N LEU A 570 -3.42 0.69 -7.20
CA LEU A 570 -2.48 1.12 -6.14
C LEU A 570 -2.93 0.61 -4.75
N ALA A 571 -4.24 0.55 -4.53
CA ALA A 571 -4.86 0.04 -3.30
C ALA A 571 -4.99 -1.50 -3.22
N ASP A 572 -4.28 -2.28 -4.05
CA ASP A 572 -4.28 -3.76 -3.95
C ASP A 572 -3.90 -4.23 -2.53
N GLN A 573 -4.62 -5.22 -2.00
CA GLN A 573 -4.52 -5.72 -0.62
C GLN A 573 -4.75 -4.67 0.49
N GLY A 574 -5.31 -3.52 0.12
CA GLY A 574 -5.61 -2.40 1.01
C GLY A 574 -7.09 -2.00 0.99
N VAL A 575 -7.35 -0.76 1.40
CA VAL A 575 -8.70 -0.17 1.38
C VAL A 575 -8.73 1.00 0.39
N CYS A 576 -9.67 0.96 -0.54
CA CYS A 576 -9.98 2.09 -1.41
C CYS A 576 -11.20 2.84 -0.84
N CYS A 577 -10.97 4.09 -0.42
CA CYS A 577 -12.00 4.98 0.08
C CYS A 577 -12.52 5.84 -1.07
N ILE A 578 -13.84 5.80 -1.29
CA ILE A 578 -14.52 6.56 -2.34
C ILE A 578 -15.60 7.43 -1.69
N ASP A 579 -15.40 8.74 -1.71
CA ASP A 579 -16.42 9.70 -1.27
C ASP A 579 -17.30 10.17 -2.45
N GLU A 580 -18.51 10.62 -2.16
CA GLU A 580 -19.52 11.04 -3.14
C GLU A 580 -19.75 9.99 -4.25
N PHE A 581 -19.92 8.74 -3.84
CA PHE A 581 -20.11 7.61 -4.74
C PHE A 581 -21.34 7.76 -5.66
N ASP A 582 -22.37 8.47 -5.19
CA ASP A 582 -23.58 8.78 -5.95
C ASP A 582 -23.32 9.67 -7.17
N LYS A 583 -22.28 10.52 -7.11
CA LYS A 583 -21.94 11.47 -8.18
C LYS A 583 -20.99 10.89 -9.24
N MET A 584 -20.61 9.62 -9.12
CA MET A 584 -19.78 8.94 -10.11
C MET A 584 -20.51 8.73 -11.44
N LEU A 585 -19.77 8.91 -12.53
CA LEU A 585 -20.21 8.61 -13.89
C LEU A 585 -20.53 7.11 -14.06
N GLU A 586 -21.50 6.80 -14.90
CA GLU A 586 -21.93 5.42 -15.14
C GLU A 586 -20.83 4.54 -15.76
N SER A 587 -19.97 5.10 -16.62
CA SER A 587 -18.79 4.41 -17.16
C SER A 587 -17.87 3.89 -16.05
N ASP A 588 -17.68 4.68 -15.01
CA ASP A 588 -16.73 4.40 -13.94
C ASP A 588 -17.29 3.36 -12.97
N ARG A 589 -18.63 3.28 -12.87
CA ARG A 589 -19.33 2.23 -12.11
C ARG A 589 -19.11 0.84 -12.70
N THR A 590 -18.95 0.73 -14.03
CA THR A 590 -18.68 -0.58 -14.67
C THR A 590 -17.34 -1.18 -14.24
N ALA A 591 -16.30 -0.36 -14.10
CA ALA A 591 -15.00 -0.80 -13.58
C ALA A 591 -15.10 -1.29 -12.13
N ILE A 592 -15.91 -0.62 -11.31
CA ILE A 592 -16.13 -1.03 -9.92
C ILE A 592 -16.91 -2.36 -9.85
N HIS A 593 -17.85 -2.59 -10.77
CA HIS A 593 -18.55 -3.87 -10.84
C HIS A 593 -17.62 -5.06 -11.07
N GLU A 594 -16.60 -4.87 -11.91
CA GLU A 594 -15.59 -5.88 -12.20
C GLU A 594 -14.72 -6.16 -10.96
N VAL A 595 -14.20 -5.09 -10.33
CA VAL A 595 -13.35 -5.20 -9.13
C VAL A 595 -14.08 -5.86 -7.97
N MET A 596 -15.34 -5.50 -7.72
CA MET A 596 -16.10 -6.10 -6.64
C MET A 596 -16.35 -7.59 -6.87
N GLU A 597 -16.63 -8.02 -8.11
CA GLU A 597 -16.97 -9.43 -8.37
C GLU A 597 -15.72 -10.31 -8.47
N GLN A 598 -14.73 -9.89 -9.26
CA GLN A 598 -13.59 -10.73 -9.66
C GLN A 598 -12.27 -10.32 -8.99
N GLN A 599 -12.20 -9.14 -8.36
CA GLN A 599 -10.96 -8.54 -7.84
C GLN A 599 -9.86 -8.38 -8.91
N THR A 600 -10.28 -8.22 -10.17
CA THR A 600 -9.42 -7.98 -11.32
C THR A 600 -9.97 -6.84 -12.16
N LEU A 601 -9.08 -6.17 -12.88
CA LEU A 601 -9.38 -5.11 -13.84
C LEU A 601 -8.85 -5.50 -15.21
N SER A 602 -9.74 -5.73 -16.17
CA SER A 602 -9.37 -5.99 -17.56
C SER A 602 -9.23 -4.68 -18.33
N ILE A 603 -8.08 -4.50 -18.97
CA ILE A 603 -7.77 -3.30 -19.76
C ILE A 603 -7.38 -3.74 -21.16
N ALA A 604 -8.15 -3.25 -22.13
CA ALA A 604 -7.91 -3.41 -23.56
C ALA A 604 -7.75 -2.02 -24.19
N LYS A 605 -6.56 -1.41 -24.04
CA LYS A 605 -6.27 -0.05 -24.54
C LYS A 605 -4.92 0.00 -25.25
N ALA A 606 -4.84 0.76 -26.34
CA ALA A 606 -3.60 1.02 -27.09
C ALA A 606 -2.80 -0.25 -27.48
N GLY A 607 -3.50 -1.35 -27.80
CA GLY A 607 -2.88 -2.63 -28.17
C GLY A 607 -2.43 -3.50 -27.00
N ILE A 608 -2.60 -3.03 -25.76
CA ILE A 608 -2.29 -3.79 -24.54
C ILE A 608 -3.59 -4.45 -24.05
N LEU A 609 -3.64 -5.78 -24.10
CA LEU A 609 -4.68 -6.60 -23.51
C LEU A 609 -4.11 -7.23 -22.24
N THR A 610 -4.38 -6.64 -21.08
CA THR A 610 -3.85 -7.13 -19.80
C THR A 610 -4.92 -7.09 -18.72
N THR A 611 -4.83 -8.02 -17.78
CA THR A 611 -5.66 -8.04 -16.57
C THR A 611 -4.78 -7.69 -15.38
N LEU A 612 -5.11 -6.59 -14.69
CA LEU A 612 -4.45 -6.18 -13.46
C LEU A 612 -5.21 -6.73 -12.26
N ASN A 613 -4.50 -7.16 -11.22
CA ASN A 613 -5.14 -7.60 -9.98
C ASN A 613 -5.46 -6.37 -9.11
N ALA A 614 -6.67 -6.34 -8.57
CA ALA A 614 -7.16 -5.28 -7.69
C ALA A 614 -7.94 -5.90 -6.52
N ARG A 615 -7.23 -6.55 -5.60
CA ARG A 615 -7.80 -7.17 -4.38
C ARG A 615 -7.95 -6.13 -3.27
N CYS A 616 -8.61 -5.02 -3.59
CA CYS A 616 -8.90 -3.97 -2.62
C CYS A 616 -10.25 -4.24 -1.93
N ALA A 617 -10.41 -3.72 -0.72
CA ALA A 617 -11.70 -3.58 -0.07
C ALA A 617 -12.24 -2.18 -0.35
N ILE A 618 -13.52 -2.05 -0.71
CA ILE A 618 -14.11 -0.76 -1.05
C ILE A 618 -14.91 -0.24 0.14
N LEU A 619 -14.57 0.98 0.54
CA LEU A 619 -15.36 1.77 1.47
C LEU A 619 -15.93 2.97 0.74
N ALA A 620 -17.24 2.96 0.52
CA ALA A 620 -17.94 4.00 -0.22
C ALA A 620 -18.75 4.88 0.74
N ALA A 621 -18.72 6.20 0.57
CA ALA A 621 -19.71 7.10 1.15
C ALA A 621 -20.62 7.66 0.05
N ALA A 622 -21.92 7.67 0.32
CA ALA A 622 -22.93 8.19 -0.59
C ALA A 622 -23.92 9.07 0.17
N ASN A 623 -24.49 10.03 -0.56
CA ASN A 623 -25.57 10.87 -0.06
C ASN A 623 -26.91 10.46 -0.73
N PRO A 624 -28.04 10.62 -0.04
CA PRO A 624 -29.35 10.41 -0.65
C PRO A 624 -29.60 11.47 -1.74
N ALA A 625 -30.43 11.15 -2.73
CA ALA A 625 -30.59 11.94 -3.96
C ALA A 625 -30.96 13.43 -3.73
N TYR A 626 -31.66 13.74 -2.64
CA TYR A 626 -32.08 15.11 -2.30
C TYR A 626 -31.30 15.69 -1.11
N GLY A 627 -30.15 15.12 -0.77
CA GLY A 627 -29.34 15.51 0.37
C GLY A 627 -29.88 15.00 1.71
N ARG A 628 -31.20 14.89 1.88
CA ARG A 628 -31.82 14.26 3.07
C ARG A 628 -32.62 13.02 2.74
N TYR A 629 -32.66 12.07 3.66
CA TYR A 629 -33.48 10.87 3.54
C TYR A 629 -34.98 11.19 3.69
N ASN A 630 -35.80 10.81 2.70
CA ASN A 630 -37.24 10.99 2.74
C ASN A 630 -37.95 9.67 3.10
N PRO A 631 -38.62 9.56 4.27
CA PRO A 631 -39.25 8.31 4.71
C PRO A 631 -40.47 7.91 3.88
N LYS A 632 -41.04 8.84 3.10
CA LYS A 632 -42.20 8.57 2.24
C LYS A 632 -41.87 7.83 0.94
N ARG A 633 -40.58 7.76 0.57
CA ARG A 633 -40.11 7.11 -0.66
C ARG A 633 -39.43 5.80 -0.30
N SER A 634 -39.50 4.85 -1.22
CA SER A 634 -38.77 3.60 -1.07
C SER A 634 -37.25 3.83 -1.11
N LEU A 635 -36.49 2.91 -0.53
CA LEU A 635 -35.04 2.98 -0.50
C LEU A 635 -34.42 3.12 -1.89
N GLU A 636 -34.94 2.40 -2.89
CA GLU A 636 -34.43 2.42 -4.26
C GLU A 636 -34.63 3.78 -4.95
N GLN A 637 -35.69 4.52 -4.60
CA GLN A 637 -35.92 5.86 -5.14
C GLN A 637 -35.09 6.92 -4.41
N ASN A 638 -34.82 6.70 -3.13
CA ASN A 638 -33.96 7.58 -2.34
C ASN A 638 -32.48 7.44 -2.72
N ILE A 639 -32.08 6.25 -3.15
CA ILE A 639 -30.71 5.89 -3.50
C ILE A 639 -30.61 5.78 -5.02
N GLN A 640 -29.97 6.76 -5.68
CA GLN A 640 -29.76 6.74 -7.14
C GLN A 640 -28.66 5.75 -7.59
N LEU A 641 -28.69 4.53 -7.04
CA LEU A 641 -27.77 3.44 -7.37
C LEU A 641 -28.57 2.22 -7.84
N PRO A 642 -28.12 1.53 -8.89
CA PRO A 642 -28.79 0.33 -9.35
C PRO A 642 -28.69 -0.78 -8.30
N ALA A 643 -29.78 -1.56 -8.13
CA ALA A 643 -29.83 -2.68 -7.17
C ALA A 643 -28.71 -3.73 -7.41
N ALA A 644 -28.25 -3.87 -8.65
CA ALA A 644 -27.12 -4.72 -9.00
C ALA A 644 -25.82 -4.33 -8.26
N LEU A 645 -25.62 -3.03 -8.00
CA LEU A 645 -24.48 -2.51 -7.23
C LEU A 645 -24.69 -2.75 -5.74
N LEU A 646 -25.87 -2.40 -5.22
CA LEU A 646 -26.21 -2.55 -3.81
C LEU A 646 -26.05 -4.01 -3.33
N SER A 647 -26.41 -4.97 -4.17
CA SER A 647 -26.24 -6.40 -3.88
C SER A 647 -24.79 -6.87 -3.76
N ARG A 648 -23.79 -6.07 -4.19
CA ARG A 648 -22.36 -6.40 -4.09
C ARG A 648 -21.71 -5.85 -2.82
N PHE A 649 -22.35 -4.91 -2.13
CA PHE A 649 -21.94 -4.48 -0.80
C PHE A 649 -22.40 -5.52 0.22
N ASP A 650 -21.54 -5.83 1.18
CA ASP A 650 -21.87 -6.80 2.23
C ASP A 650 -22.63 -6.09 3.36
N LEU A 651 -22.26 -4.84 3.69
CA LEU A 651 -22.97 -3.98 4.64
C LEU A 651 -23.32 -2.63 4.01
N LEU A 652 -24.58 -2.23 4.20
CA LEU A 652 -25.08 -0.90 3.85
C LEU A 652 -25.57 -0.24 5.13
N TRP A 653 -24.86 0.79 5.56
CA TRP A 653 -25.22 1.59 6.73
C TRP A 653 -25.96 2.82 6.29
N LEU A 654 -27.19 3.01 6.77
CA LEU A 654 -27.92 4.25 6.59
C LEU A 654 -27.89 5.04 7.90
N ILE A 655 -27.12 6.13 7.90
CA ILE A 655 -26.98 7.04 9.03
C ILE A 655 -27.95 8.20 8.82
N GLN A 656 -29.04 8.20 9.58
CA GLN A 656 -29.99 9.31 9.59
C GLN A 656 -29.66 10.27 10.72
N ASP A 657 -29.68 11.57 10.43
CA ASP A 657 -29.57 12.60 11.46
C ASP A 657 -30.98 12.88 12.03
N ARG A 658 -31.35 12.17 13.10
CA ARG A 658 -32.61 12.39 13.83
C ARG A 658 -32.39 13.48 14.88
N PRO A 659 -33.17 14.58 14.85
CA PRO A 659 -33.00 15.69 15.79
C PRO A 659 -33.47 15.29 17.19
N ASP A 660 -32.54 14.84 18.02
CA ASP A 660 -32.78 14.43 19.40
C ASP A 660 -32.03 15.33 20.37
N ARG A 661 -32.78 16.06 21.23
CA ARG A 661 -32.22 17.08 22.12
C ARG A 661 -31.08 16.56 23.02
N ASP A 662 -31.21 15.35 23.55
CA ASP A 662 -30.23 14.78 24.46
C ASP A 662 -28.96 14.31 23.73
N ASN A 663 -29.12 13.76 22.53
CA ASN A 663 -27.99 13.35 21.69
C ASN A 663 -27.21 14.58 21.19
N ASP A 664 -27.93 15.61 20.76
CA ASP A 664 -27.34 16.89 20.31
C ASP A 664 -26.54 17.56 21.42
N LEU A 665 -27.05 17.54 22.67
CA LEU A 665 -26.34 18.08 23.82
C LEU A 665 -25.01 17.35 24.07
N ARG A 666 -25.04 16.01 24.05
CA ARG A 666 -23.83 15.18 24.24
C ARG A 666 -22.84 15.39 23.11
N LEU A 667 -23.30 15.43 21.87
CA LEU A 667 -22.49 15.69 20.69
C LEU A 667 -21.83 17.08 20.76
N ALA A 668 -22.59 18.12 21.12
CA ALA A 668 -22.06 19.47 21.26
C ALA A 668 -21.03 19.58 22.39
N GLN A 669 -21.28 18.96 23.54
CA GLN A 669 -20.30 18.89 24.64
C GLN A 669 -19.02 18.17 24.20
N HIS A 670 -19.13 17.10 23.43
CA HIS A 670 -17.98 16.37 22.90
C HIS A 670 -17.14 17.22 21.94
N ILE A 671 -17.80 17.87 20.96
CA ILE A 671 -17.12 18.70 19.95
C ILE A 671 -16.43 19.90 20.62
N THR A 672 -17.13 20.59 21.52
CA THR A 672 -16.55 21.73 22.26
C THR A 672 -15.34 21.30 23.08
N TYR A 673 -15.38 20.13 23.71
CA TYR A 673 -14.24 19.59 24.45
C TYR A 673 -13.04 19.31 23.54
N VAL A 674 -13.25 18.65 22.40
CA VAL A 674 -12.21 18.35 21.41
C VAL A 674 -11.54 19.63 20.91
N HIS A 675 -12.30 20.68 20.63
CA HIS A 675 -11.73 21.96 20.21
C HIS A 675 -10.99 22.71 21.32
N GLN A 676 -11.36 22.54 22.59
CA GLN A 676 -10.68 23.18 23.72
C GLN A 676 -9.35 22.52 24.06
N HIS A 677 -9.29 21.18 24.01
CA HIS A 677 -8.15 20.40 24.50
C HIS A 677 -7.33 19.75 23.38
N SER A 678 -7.80 19.81 22.13
CA SER A 678 -7.26 19.06 20.99
C SER A 678 -7.15 17.55 21.27
N ARG A 679 -7.98 17.04 22.18
CA ARG A 679 -8.04 15.65 22.63
C ARG A 679 -9.49 15.30 22.94
N GLN A 680 -9.85 14.04 22.71
CA GLN A 680 -11.15 13.50 23.12
C GLN A 680 -11.35 13.61 24.64
N PRO A 681 -12.61 13.73 25.12
CA PRO A 681 -12.92 13.62 26.53
C PRO A 681 -12.44 12.27 27.10
N PRO A 682 -12.09 12.20 28.39
CA PRO A 682 -11.67 10.95 29.02
C PRO A 682 -12.81 9.92 28.92
N CYS A 683 -12.64 8.92 28.04
CA CYS A 683 -13.53 7.76 27.94
C CYS A 683 -13.24 6.78 29.08
N GLN A 684 -14.11 5.78 29.25
CA GLN A 684 -13.92 4.68 30.22
C GLN A 684 -12.62 3.88 29.94
N PHE A 685 -12.16 3.88 28.69
CA PHE A 685 -10.90 3.26 28.26
C PHE A 685 -9.96 4.31 27.66
N GLN A 686 -8.65 4.04 27.74
CA GLN A 686 -7.64 4.83 27.03
C GLN A 686 -7.57 4.36 25.57
N PRO A 687 -7.67 5.26 24.58
CA PRO A 687 -7.57 4.88 23.17
C PRO A 687 -6.18 4.34 22.85
N LEU A 688 -6.13 3.27 22.05
CA LEU A 688 -4.88 2.69 21.59
C LEU A 688 -4.20 3.59 20.56
N ASP A 689 -2.87 3.57 20.55
CA ASP A 689 -2.10 4.30 19.54
C ASP A 689 -2.28 3.67 18.14
N MET A 690 -2.27 4.51 17.11
CA MET A 690 -2.48 4.09 15.73
C MET A 690 -1.40 3.11 15.25
N GLY A 691 -0.14 3.28 15.70
CA GLY A 691 0.96 2.39 15.36
C GLY A 691 0.76 0.98 15.94
N LEU A 692 0.32 0.91 17.20
CA LEU A 692 -0.01 -0.36 17.86
C LEU A 692 -1.23 -1.03 17.22
N MET A 693 -2.29 -0.28 16.91
CA MET A 693 -3.47 -0.80 16.21
C MET A 693 -3.10 -1.40 14.84
N ARG A 694 -2.23 -0.72 14.07
CA ARG A 694 -1.79 -1.21 12.75
C ARG A 694 -1.01 -2.53 12.87
N ARG A 695 -0.10 -2.63 13.85
CA ARG A 695 0.63 -3.87 14.18
C ARG A 695 -0.31 -5.00 14.56
N TYR A 696 -1.30 -4.70 15.40
CA TYR A 696 -2.29 -5.70 15.81
C TYR A 696 -3.15 -6.21 14.65
N ILE A 697 -3.68 -5.32 13.81
CA ILE A 697 -4.49 -5.68 12.64
C ILE A 697 -3.66 -6.51 11.64
N ALA A 698 -2.39 -6.14 11.41
CA ALA A 698 -1.50 -6.92 10.54
C ALA A 698 -1.28 -8.34 11.05
N THR A 699 -1.13 -8.51 12.37
CA THR A 699 -0.99 -9.84 13.00
C THR A 699 -2.27 -10.65 12.86
N CYS A 700 -3.44 -10.03 13.05
CA CYS A 700 -4.74 -10.72 12.91
C CYS A 700 -5.00 -11.20 11.48
N LYS A 701 -4.55 -10.45 10.46
CA LYS A 701 -4.69 -10.83 9.05
C LYS A 701 -3.98 -12.13 8.67
N GLN A 702 -2.91 -12.49 9.38
CA GLN A 702 -2.16 -13.71 9.11
C GLN A 702 -2.95 -14.97 9.46
N LYS A 703 -3.93 -14.87 10.38
CA LYS A 703 -4.77 -16.00 10.79
C LYS A 703 -5.83 -16.34 9.75
N GLN A 704 -6.09 -17.63 9.57
CA GLN A 704 -7.08 -18.15 8.62
C GLN A 704 -8.03 -19.11 9.33
N PRO A 705 -9.09 -18.59 9.98
CA PRO A 705 -10.05 -19.44 10.67
C PRO A 705 -10.89 -20.28 9.70
N ALA A 706 -11.26 -21.47 10.15
CA ALA A 706 -12.18 -22.36 9.45
C ALA A 706 -13.60 -22.27 10.05
N VAL A 707 -14.61 -22.48 9.20
CA VAL A 707 -16.01 -22.56 9.64
C VAL A 707 -16.33 -24.02 9.97
N PRO A 708 -16.78 -24.34 11.20
CA PRO A 708 -17.15 -25.70 11.57
C PRO A 708 -18.47 -26.12 10.91
N GLU A 709 -18.57 -27.39 10.52
CA GLU A 709 -19.77 -27.93 9.85
C GLU A 709 -21.03 -27.87 10.75
N ALA A 710 -20.87 -27.96 12.07
CA ALA A 710 -21.97 -27.88 13.03
C ALA A 710 -22.73 -26.54 12.99
N LEU A 711 -22.09 -25.46 12.52
CA LEU A 711 -22.74 -24.14 12.39
C LEU A 711 -23.47 -23.96 11.06
N ALA A 712 -23.27 -24.85 10.07
CA ALA A 712 -23.89 -24.70 8.75
C ALA A 712 -25.43 -24.70 8.83
N ASP A 713 -26.01 -25.59 9.63
CA ASP A 713 -27.46 -25.66 9.83
C ASP A 713 -28.00 -24.39 10.51
N TYR A 714 -27.24 -23.84 11.45
CA TYR A 714 -27.61 -22.60 12.13
C TYR A 714 -27.59 -21.39 11.19
N ILE A 715 -26.51 -21.24 10.42
CA ILE A 715 -26.34 -20.13 9.46
C ILE A 715 -27.40 -20.21 8.36
N THR A 716 -27.74 -21.41 7.89
CA THR A 716 -28.80 -21.59 6.88
C THR A 716 -30.18 -21.27 7.43
N ALA A 717 -30.50 -21.70 8.65
CA ALA A 717 -31.76 -21.34 9.31
C ALA A 717 -31.91 -19.82 9.46
N ALA A 718 -30.86 -19.15 9.95
CA ALA A 718 -30.82 -17.70 10.09
C ALA A 718 -31.01 -16.98 8.75
N TYR A 719 -30.34 -17.44 7.69
CA TYR A 719 -30.51 -16.87 6.35
C TYR A 719 -31.95 -17.01 5.83
N VAL A 720 -32.59 -18.15 6.08
CA VAL A 720 -34.00 -18.37 5.70
C VAL A 720 -34.92 -17.42 6.45
N GLU A 721 -34.68 -17.18 7.73
CA GLU A 721 -35.43 -16.23 8.56
C GLU A 721 -35.31 -14.79 8.02
N MET A 722 -34.09 -14.31 7.81
CA MET A 722 -33.84 -12.98 7.22
C MET A 722 -34.54 -12.82 5.85
N ARG A 723 -34.60 -13.89 5.05
CA ARG A 723 -35.27 -13.88 3.74
C ARG A 723 -36.79 -13.90 3.86
N LYS A 724 -37.33 -14.55 4.90
CA LYS A 724 -38.78 -14.58 5.18
C LYS A 724 -39.26 -13.20 5.62
N GLU A 725 -38.53 -12.54 6.50
CA GLU A 725 -38.80 -11.16 6.93
C GLU A 725 -38.74 -10.18 5.76
N ALA A 726 -37.72 -10.31 4.90
CA ALA A 726 -37.58 -9.45 3.74
C ALA A 726 -38.72 -9.63 2.72
N ARG A 727 -39.36 -10.81 2.68
CA ARG A 727 -40.57 -11.04 1.86
C ARG A 727 -41.84 -10.47 2.48
N ALA A 728 -41.91 -10.46 3.82
CA ALA A 728 -43.07 -9.92 4.54
C ALA A 728 -43.14 -8.39 4.41
N ASN A 729 -41.98 -7.71 4.46
CA ASN A 729 -41.90 -6.26 4.38
C ASN A 729 -41.46 -5.78 2.99
N LYS A 730 -42.37 -5.17 2.24
CA LYS A 730 -42.08 -4.57 0.91
C LYS A 730 -41.04 -3.44 0.95
N ASP A 731 -40.86 -2.81 2.11
CA ASP A 731 -39.92 -1.69 2.29
C ASP A 731 -38.50 -2.15 2.66
N THR A 732 -38.25 -3.46 2.78
CA THR A 732 -36.92 -3.99 3.10
C THR A 732 -36.05 -4.14 1.86
N THR A 733 -34.73 -4.07 2.07
CA THR A 733 -33.72 -4.23 1.02
C THR A 733 -33.77 -5.61 0.38
N TYR A 734 -33.39 -5.67 -0.90
CA TYR A 734 -33.30 -6.92 -1.66
C TYR A 734 -32.28 -7.89 -1.02
N THR A 735 -32.77 -8.96 -0.39
CA THR A 735 -31.94 -10.02 0.18
C THR A 735 -31.58 -11.07 -0.87
N SER A 736 -30.29 -11.13 -1.22
CA SER A 736 -29.77 -12.07 -2.23
C SER A 736 -28.99 -13.22 -1.59
N ALA A 737 -28.61 -14.24 -2.35
CA ALA A 737 -27.71 -15.29 -1.85
C ALA A 737 -26.31 -14.75 -1.45
N ARG A 738 -25.93 -13.54 -1.91
CA ARG A 738 -24.67 -12.90 -1.52
C ARG A 738 -24.65 -12.47 -0.05
N THR A 739 -25.80 -12.21 0.57
CA THR A 739 -25.85 -11.83 1.99
C THR A 739 -25.39 -12.99 2.88
N LEU A 740 -25.68 -14.24 2.51
CA LEU A 740 -25.16 -15.43 3.18
C LEU A 740 -23.62 -15.46 3.16
N LEU A 741 -23.03 -15.17 2.00
CA LEU A 741 -21.57 -15.06 1.87
C LEU A 741 -21.03 -13.87 2.70
N GLY A 742 -21.78 -12.78 2.79
CA GLY A 742 -21.47 -11.63 3.66
C GLY A 742 -21.40 -12.01 5.14
N ILE A 743 -22.39 -12.77 5.65
CA ILE A 743 -22.41 -13.27 7.03
C ILE A 743 -21.19 -14.13 7.31
N LEU A 744 -20.86 -15.07 6.41
CA LEU A 744 -19.68 -15.92 6.55
C LEU A 744 -18.39 -15.09 6.58
N ARG A 745 -18.24 -14.08 5.72
CA ARG A 745 -17.06 -13.19 5.74
C ARG A 745 -16.95 -12.43 7.05
N LEU A 746 -18.05 -11.84 7.52
CA LEU A 746 -18.08 -11.08 8.78
C LEU A 746 -17.73 -11.98 9.98
N ALA A 747 -18.30 -13.19 10.05
CA ALA A 747 -17.99 -14.15 11.10
C ALA A 747 -16.52 -14.59 11.06
N THR A 748 -15.95 -14.83 9.87
CA THR A 748 -14.51 -15.16 9.76
C THR A 748 -13.61 -13.96 10.13
N ALA A 749 -14.04 -12.72 9.88
CA ALA A 749 -13.31 -11.52 10.27
C ALA A 749 -13.34 -11.31 11.80
N LEU A 750 -14.47 -11.61 12.46
CA LEU A 750 -14.59 -11.62 13.92
C LEU A 750 -13.68 -12.67 14.56
N ALA A 751 -13.67 -13.90 14.03
CA ALA A 751 -12.77 -14.95 14.50
C ALA A 751 -11.28 -14.57 14.32
N ARG A 752 -10.93 -13.87 13.24
CA ARG A 752 -9.58 -13.30 13.04
C ARG A 752 -9.21 -12.27 14.10
N LEU A 753 -10.13 -11.38 14.46
CA LEU A 753 -9.91 -10.39 15.51
C LEU A 753 -9.61 -11.03 16.86
N ARG A 754 -10.31 -12.12 17.19
CA ARG A 754 -10.09 -12.92 18.40
C ARG A 754 -8.87 -13.86 18.31
N ARG A 755 -8.24 -13.94 17.14
CA ARG A 755 -7.12 -14.84 16.82
C ARG A 755 -7.44 -16.33 17.05
N VAL A 756 -8.71 -16.72 16.91
CA VAL A 756 -9.18 -18.10 17.04
C VAL A 756 -9.13 -18.78 15.66
N ASP A 757 -8.79 -20.07 15.62
CA ASP A 757 -8.70 -20.83 14.36
C ASP A 757 -10.05 -21.42 13.91
N MET A 758 -11.08 -21.40 14.77
CA MET A 758 -12.43 -21.88 14.50
C MET A 758 -13.46 -20.79 14.80
N VAL A 759 -14.45 -20.65 13.91
CA VAL A 759 -15.58 -19.71 14.11
C VAL A 759 -16.56 -20.29 15.13
N GLU A 760 -17.00 -19.46 16.08
CA GLU A 760 -17.99 -19.85 17.09
C GLU A 760 -19.38 -19.31 16.78
N LYS A 761 -20.40 -19.84 17.48
CA LYS A 761 -21.79 -19.39 17.30
C LYS A 761 -21.97 -17.91 17.65
N GLU A 762 -21.21 -17.42 18.63
CA GLU A 762 -21.26 -16.02 19.09
C GLU A 762 -20.81 -15.04 18.00
N ASP A 763 -19.77 -15.40 17.22
CA ASP A 763 -19.31 -14.58 16.09
C ASP A 763 -20.41 -14.44 15.02
N VAL A 764 -21.14 -15.52 14.76
CA VAL A 764 -22.25 -15.52 13.80
C VAL A 764 -23.39 -14.64 14.33
N ASN A 765 -23.70 -14.72 15.62
CA ASN A 765 -24.73 -13.88 16.24
C ASN A 765 -24.38 -12.39 16.15
N GLU A 766 -23.13 -12.02 16.42
CA GLU A 766 -22.70 -10.62 16.31
C GLU A 766 -22.71 -10.15 14.85
N ALA A 767 -22.29 -10.99 13.90
CA ALA A 767 -22.40 -10.68 12.47
C ALA A 767 -23.87 -10.46 12.03
N MET A 768 -24.80 -11.24 12.57
CA MET A 768 -26.23 -11.06 12.34
C MET A 768 -26.75 -9.78 12.97
N ARG A 769 -26.37 -9.49 14.22
CA ARG A 769 -26.70 -8.23 14.91
C ARG A 769 -26.29 -7.03 14.05
N LEU A 770 -25.07 -7.02 13.52
CA LEU A 770 -24.59 -5.95 12.66
C LEU A 770 -25.41 -5.81 11.36
N MET A 771 -25.82 -6.93 10.74
CA MET A 771 -26.66 -6.90 9.54
C MET A 771 -28.11 -6.47 9.81
N GLU A 772 -28.64 -6.75 11.00
CA GLU A 772 -29.97 -6.34 11.40
C GLU A 772 -30.01 -4.86 11.76
N MET A 773 -29.06 -4.38 12.57
CA MET A 773 -28.91 -2.97 12.93
C MET A 773 -28.72 -2.06 11.70
N SER A 774 -28.06 -2.57 10.65
CA SER A 774 -27.90 -1.84 9.39
C SER A 774 -29.23 -1.61 8.66
N LYS A 775 -30.24 -2.46 8.90
CA LYS A 775 -31.59 -2.35 8.32
C LYS A 775 -32.56 -1.64 9.26
N ASP A 776 -32.42 -1.85 10.57
CA ASP A 776 -33.30 -1.28 11.59
C ASP A 776 -33.27 0.25 11.59
N SER A 777 -32.15 0.85 11.18
CA SER A 777 -32.02 2.30 10.96
C SER A 777 -33.10 2.90 10.01
N LEU A 778 -33.71 2.07 9.15
CA LEU A 778 -34.78 2.44 8.21
C LEU A 778 -36.17 2.37 8.84
N LEU A 779 -36.35 1.50 9.83
CA LEU A 779 -37.59 1.39 10.54
C LEU A 779 -37.67 2.64 11.42
N VAL A 780 -38.63 3.51 11.10
CA VAL A 780 -39.14 4.46 12.10
C VAL A 780 -39.65 3.58 13.21
N ASP A 781 -38.99 3.66 14.37
CA ASP A 781 -39.29 2.98 15.63
C ASP A 781 -40.77 2.56 15.69
N ARG A 782 -41.08 1.39 15.11
CA ARG A 782 -42.43 0.81 15.14
C ARG A 782 -42.45 0.00 16.42
N GLY A 783 -42.52 0.75 17.51
CA GLY A 783 -42.46 0.26 18.87
C GLY A 783 -41.15 0.66 19.51
N GLN A 784 -41.12 1.77 20.26
CA GLN A 784 -41.30 1.59 21.72
C GLN A 784 -41.45 0.09 22.07
N PRO A 785 -40.44 -0.57 22.65
CA PRO A 785 -40.54 -1.96 23.04
C PRO A 785 -41.66 -2.05 24.07
N ASN A 786 -42.86 -2.32 23.59
CA ASN A 786 -44.05 -2.67 24.33
C ASN A 786 -44.17 -1.97 25.69
N ARG A 787 -43.92 -0.66 25.75
CA ARG A 787 -44.00 0.22 26.93
C ARG A 787 -43.83 -0.48 28.29
N MET A 788 -42.87 -1.41 28.46
CA MET A 788 -42.80 -2.32 29.61
C MET A 788 -44.21 -2.59 30.19
N GLN A 789 -45.11 -3.19 29.38
CA GLN A 789 -46.56 -3.27 29.63
C GLN A 789 -46.82 -3.31 31.13
N ARG A 790 -47.45 -2.26 31.66
CA ARG A 790 -47.74 -2.20 33.09
C ARG A 790 -48.41 -3.52 33.46
N PRO A 791 -48.12 -4.10 34.64
CA PRO A 791 -48.81 -5.31 35.06
C PRO A 791 -50.33 -5.22 34.89
N SER A 792 -50.90 -4.01 35.04
CA SER A 792 -52.31 -3.71 34.74
C SER A 792 -52.71 -3.95 33.27
N GLU A 793 -51.93 -3.54 32.27
CA GLU A 793 -52.24 -3.76 30.84
C GLU A 793 -52.19 -5.26 30.46
N LEU A 794 -51.25 -6.02 31.03
CA LEU A 794 -51.17 -7.47 30.85
C LEU A 794 -52.35 -8.20 31.50
N ILE A 795 -52.75 -7.76 32.70
CA ILE A 795 -53.93 -8.29 33.40
C ILE A 795 -55.20 -7.97 32.59
N PHE A 796 -55.33 -6.77 32.04
CA PHE A 796 -56.44 -6.39 31.17
C PHE A 796 -56.50 -7.27 29.91
N ALA A 797 -55.37 -7.49 29.24
CA ALA A 797 -55.30 -8.39 28.08
C ALA A 797 -55.69 -9.84 28.45
N ALA A 798 -55.26 -10.33 29.62
CA ALA A 798 -55.58 -11.66 30.11
C ALA A 798 -57.08 -11.83 30.43
N ILE A 799 -57.76 -10.80 30.93
CA ILE A 799 -59.21 -10.85 31.18
C ILE A 799 -59.98 -10.69 29.86
N ARG A 800 -59.46 -9.91 28.91
CA ARG A 800 -60.06 -9.76 27.56
C ARG A 800 -60.08 -11.07 26.79
N GLU A 801 -59.08 -11.94 26.94
CA GLU A 801 -59.07 -13.28 26.33
C GLU A 801 -60.18 -14.19 26.85
N LEU A 802 -60.66 -13.98 28.08
CA LEU A 802 -61.77 -14.74 28.65
C LEU A 802 -63.14 -14.31 28.10
N VAL A 803 -63.21 -13.16 27.41
CA VAL A 803 -64.46 -12.67 26.81
C VAL A 803 -64.64 -13.32 25.44
N PRO A 804 -65.67 -14.16 25.22
CA PRO A 804 -65.95 -14.69 23.90
C PRO A 804 -66.38 -13.56 22.94
N PRO A 805 -65.98 -13.60 21.65
CA PRO A 805 -66.16 -12.50 20.69
C PRO A 805 -67.63 -12.24 20.25
N GLY A 806 -68.62 -12.71 21.01
CA GLY A 806 -70.04 -12.49 20.77
C GLY A 806 -70.96 -12.80 21.97
N GLY A 807 -70.40 -12.89 23.19
CA GLY A 807 -71.17 -13.15 24.42
C GLY A 807 -71.34 -11.88 25.28
N ALA A 808 -72.25 -11.94 26.26
CA ALA A 808 -72.43 -10.88 27.23
C ALA A 808 -71.08 -10.49 27.86
N HIS A 809 -70.79 -9.19 27.91
CA HIS A 809 -69.54 -8.57 28.38
C HIS A 809 -69.26 -8.77 29.88
N SER A 810 -69.66 -9.90 30.47
CA SER A 810 -69.54 -10.19 31.88
C SER A 810 -68.66 -11.42 32.13
N VAL A 811 -67.66 -11.29 33.00
CA VAL A 811 -66.78 -12.39 33.45
C VAL A 811 -66.95 -12.59 34.95
N GLN A 812 -66.91 -13.83 35.45
CA GLN A 812 -66.93 -14.07 36.90
C GLN A 812 -65.60 -13.63 37.52
N LEU A 813 -65.67 -12.90 38.64
CA LEU A 813 -64.46 -12.35 39.28
C LEU A 813 -63.48 -13.46 39.70
N THR A 814 -64.02 -14.60 40.17
CA THR A 814 -63.24 -15.77 40.61
C THR A 814 -62.50 -16.45 39.47
N GLU A 815 -63.10 -16.51 38.27
CA GLU A 815 -62.47 -17.09 37.08
C GLU A 815 -61.36 -16.18 36.54
N ALA A 816 -61.60 -14.86 36.55
CA ALA A 816 -60.59 -13.87 36.18
C ALA A 816 -59.39 -13.89 37.12
N GLU A 817 -59.62 -13.98 38.44
CA GLU A 817 -58.55 -14.06 39.44
C GLU A 817 -57.70 -15.33 39.28
N GLN A 818 -58.34 -16.50 39.11
CA GLN A 818 -57.64 -17.77 38.88
C GLN A 818 -56.80 -17.75 37.60
N HIS A 819 -57.33 -17.16 36.53
CA HIS A 819 -56.61 -17.05 35.26
C HIS A 819 -55.40 -16.11 35.38
N CYS A 820 -55.52 -14.98 36.08
CA CYS A 820 -54.38 -14.09 36.33
C CYS A 820 -53.31 -14.74 37.22
N VAL A 821 -53.70 -15.53 38.22
CA VAL A 821 -52.75 -16.31 39.03
C VAL A 821 -52.05 -17.38 38.19
N SER A 822 -52.76 -18.03 37.25
CA SER A 822 -52.16 -19.02 36.33
C SER A 822 -51.09 -18.41 35.40
N LYS A 823 -51.23 -17.13 35.06
CA LYS A 823 -50.25 -16.37 34.26
C LYS A 823 -49.13 -15.75 35.12
N GLY A 824 -49.12 -15.98 36.44
CA GLY A 824 -48.05 -15.58 37.36
C GLY A 824 -48.22 -14.22 38.04
N PHE A 825 -49.40 -13.61 38.00
CA PHE A 825 -49.67 -12.33 38.68
C PHE A 825 -50.07 -12.54 40.14
N THR A 826 -49.67 -11.62 41.02
CA THR A 826 -50.09 -11.65 42.44
C THR A 826 -51.52 -11.12 42.60
N PRO A 827 -52.30 -11.61 43.58
CA PRO A 827 -53.66 -11.13 43.82
C PRO A 827 -53.71 -9.64 44.17
N ALA A 828 -52.63 -9.09 44.76
CA ALA A 828 -52.52 -7.66 45.04
C ALA A 828 -52.38 -6.82 43.74
N GLN A 829 -51.60 -7.30 42.77
CA GLN A 829 -51.48 -6.63 41.46
C GLN A 829 -52.78 -6.71 40.67
N PHE A 830 -53.52 -7.82 40.78
CA PHE A 830 -54.85 -7.97 40.19
C PHE A 830 -55.84 -6.97 40.78
N GLN A 831 -55.92 -6.85 42.10
CA GLN A 831 -56.82 -5.89 42.76
C GLN A 831 -56.47 -4.43 42.43
N ALA A 832 -55.17 -4.09 42.39
CA ALA A 832 -54.71 -2.75 42.02
C ALA A 832 -55.05 -2.40 40.55
N ALA A 833 -54.90 -3.36 39.62
CA ALA A 833 -55.32 -3.19 38.25
C ALA A 833 -56.85 -3.03 38.14
N LEU A 834 -57.60 -3.77 38.97
CA LEU A 834 -59.05 -3.70 39.02
C LEU A 834 -59.55 -2.30 39.42
N SER A 835 -58.96 -1.71 40.46
CA SER A 835 -59.24 -0.34 40.88
C SER A 835 -58.81 0.69 39.84
N GLU A 836 -57.63 0.56 39.24
CA GLU A 836 -57.12 1.50 38.22
C GLU A 836 -58.08 1.55 37.01
N TYR A 837 -58.60 0.40 36.57
CA TYR A 837 -59.52 0.34 35.44
C TYR A 837 -60.99 0.60 35.77
N GLU A 838 -61.39 0.45 37.04
CA GLU A 838 -62.69 0.91 37.53
C GLU A 838 -62.73 2.45 37.59
N GLU A 839 -61.65 3.09 38.04
CA GLU A 839 -61.49 4.56 37.98
C GLU A 839 -61.53 5.10 36.55
N LEU A 840 -61.02 4.34 35.59
CA LEU A 840 -61.04 4.67 34.16
C LEU A 840 -62.36 4.30 33.45
N ASN A 841 -63.35 3.76 34.16
CA ASN A 841 -64.66 3.33 33.64
C ASN A 841 -64.61 2.30 32.48
N ILE A 842 -63.61 1.43 32.45
CA ILE A 842 -63.47 0.40 31.39
C ILE A 842 -64.26 -0.87 31.75
N TRP A 843 -64.39 -1.16 33.04
CA TRP A 843 -65.28 -2.18 33.57
C TRP A 843 -65.98 -1.71 34.83
N GLN A 844 -67.10 -2.34 35.18
CA GLN A 844 -67.84 -2.13 36.39
C GLN A 844 -67.92 -3.43 37.19
N VAL A 845 -67.66 -3.34 38.49
CA VAL A 845 -67.87 -4.46 39.41
C VAL A 845 -69.28 -4.37 39.99
N ASN A 846 -70.03 -5.47 39.96
CA ASN A 846 -71.34 -5.50 40.59
C ASN A 846 -71.22 -5.33 42.13
N GLN A 847 -72.22 -4.76 42.81
CA GLN A 847 -72.17 -4.43 44.25
C GLN A 847 -71.86 -5.64 45.16
N LYS A 848 -72.13 -6.86 44.69
CA LYS A 848 -71.82 -8.12 45.39
C LYS A 848 -70.41 -8.69 45.08
N LYS A 849 -69.59 -7.99 44.29
CA LYS A 849 -68.25 -8.42 43.82
C LYS A 849 -68.20 -9.82 43.18
N THR A 850 -69.26 -10.23 42.49
CA THR A 850 -69.33 -11.57 41.86
C THR A 850 -69.05 -11.57 40.36
N ARG A 851 -69.30 -10.45 39.66
CA ARG A 851 -69.15 -10.35 38.21
C ARG A 851 -68.52 -9.01 37.83
N LEU A 852 -67.59 -9.07 36.88
CA LEU A 852 -66.99 -7.95 36.17
C LEU A 852 -67.76 -7.74 34.88
N THR A 853 -68.29 -6.56 34.62
CA THR A 853 -68.93 -6.20 33.35
C THR A 853 -68.09 -5.15 32.63
N PHE A 854 -67.61 -5.43 31.42
CA PHE A 854 -66.97 -4.41 30.58
C PHE A 854 -68.03 -3.40 30.11
N ILE A 855 -67.69 -2.10 30.22
CA ILE A 855 -68.57 -0.99 29.81
C ILE A 855 -68.36 -0.68 28.33
#